data_AF-A0A0J1DMA5-F1
#
_entry.id   AF-A0A0J1DMA5-F1
#
_cell.length_a   1.000
_cell.length_b   1.000
_cell.length_c   1.000
_cell.angle_alpha   90.00
_cell.angle_beta   90.00
_cell.angle_gamma   90.00
#
_symmetry.space_group_name_H-M   'P 1'
#
loop_
_entity.id
_entity.type
_entity.pdbx_description
1 polymer ?
#
loop_
_entity_poly.entity_id
_entity_poly.type
_entity_poly.pdbx_seq_one_letter_code
_entity_poly.pdbx_strand_id
1 'polypeptide(L)'
;MLSFFRDGFYKDFIVLVLVTILLGTLFSAGIAWALDAYFGDTLTDMIGEYGQYDIILHIQEESKEAAFRELERLGDQQFPGARLSETITIAGQANFFFGLPEEFRTKEVMANLPSYFAAVPGLNSHTIISDPSILIRGVHGSVSDELAQKIEELPGVRFTFTDMGNMIVLLEDPILAKALEEDIKEILGEYQLVELRFPMGFEVDTAQVGEEAIRLLEQELPGRKYRNVTAAQYGEDLNAFLKTLVEMRDFLLSYASKVRITADPEVYLIVGEQIAIQGQGAELAEGGMLTEGNVVIEITAVNGDQAEGMIIRGEIAPAMESLHQGGYRVFSDGQVARPIGQVEVENERYRLAYAIDESLRLLEELEVLSVQATDAVQNADAVLNTFQEALLQLEVLQAQMRQLNQGISGKDSTSSSEQLLVSLLINGLFQSLAQAAVQAGEDNLDSLENLDIAAMRASLDQISDQVANVQDIDVQAIINQIEYVRETLPMLGDEDIGRSIRLINTYIAGQVIPGERIQIMVENGQVDEGQVETVLRRSLDNPYLNIYSTSVGVINPDARSEIFRLLTEVRAIIAGLLAIVFTGAILMLDHAVVFSTLKYLRRAGRAKRLRWQVLNPVLLFGGLLGAVILTSVYRLSGAEIPYLSLGSIVLIGGLVGWVVARFAERFSPVNIKEVTAGQALGLSNVQIMREIVIPSSRPGLMNLLNRWKQQFRG
;
A
#
# COMPACT_ATOMS: atom_id res chain seq x y z
N MET A 1 31.68 -35.96 60.13
CA MET A 1 31.39 -34.73 59.37
C MET A 1 31.96 -33.51 60.09
N LEU A 2 31.57 -33.21 61.33
CA LEU A 2 32.08 -32.04 62.07
C LEU A 2 33.60 -32.02 62.28
N SER A 3 34.28 -33.17 62.45
CA SER A 3 35.75 -33.21 62.59
C SER A 3 36.51 -32.77 61.33
N PHE A 4 35.96 -33.05 60.13
CA PHE A 4 36.59 -32.73 58.85
C PHE A 4 36.60 -31.22 58.56
N PHE A 5 35.53 -30.53 58.95
CA PHE A 5 35.42 -29.08 58.81
C PHE A 5 36.12 -28.33 59.96
N ARG A 6 36.28 -28.95 61.14
CA ARG A 6 36.94 -28.32 62.30
C ARG A 6 38.46 -28.17 62.12
N ASP A 7 39.08 -28.98 61.28
CA ASP A 7 40.52 -28.93 60.99
C ASP A 7 40.91 -27.84 59.95
N GLY A 8 39.96 -27.02 59.49
CA GLY A 8 40.22 -25.83 58.66
C GLY A 8 39.88 -25.93 57.17
N PHE A 9 39.49 -27.11 56.67
CA PHE A 9 39.09 -27.31 55.26
C PHE A 9 37.82 -26.55 54.86
N TYR A 10 36.99 -26.14 55.83
CA TYR A 10 35.77 -25.37 55.56
C TYR A 10 36.05 -24.05 54.81
N LYS A 11 37.19 -23.41 55.07
CA LYS A 11 37.58 -22.17 54.38
C LYS A 11 37.83 -22.41 52.89
N ASP A 12 38.56 -23.47 52.55
CA ASP A 12 38.83 -23.83 51.15
C ASP A 12 37.53 -24.24 50.43
N PHE A 13 36.64 -24.93 51.14
CA PHE A 13 35.35 -25.35 50.59
C PHE A 13 34.40 -24.17 50.33
N ILE A 14 34.33 -23.19 51.23
CA ILE A 14 33.54 -21.96 51.02
C ILE A 14 34.11 -21.17 49.83
N VAL A 15 35.44 -21.03 49.75
CA VAL A 15 36.09 -20.37 48.60
C VAL A 15 35.75 -21.08 47.30
N LEU A 16 35.77 -22.42 47.27
CA LEU A 16 35.35 -23.19 46.11
C LEU A 16 33.90 -22.90 45.71
N VAL A 17 32.97 -22.88 46.67
CA VAL A 17 31.55 -22.59 46.40
C VAL A 17 31.38 -21.16 45.85
N LEU A 18 32.04 -20.17 46.45
CA LEU A 18 31.98 -18.79 45.97
C LEU A 18 32.57 -18.63 44.56
N VAL A 19 33.73 -19.24 44.30
CA VAL A 19 34.37 -19.23 42.97
C VAL A 19 33.50 -19.96 41.95
N THR A 20 32.85 -21.06 42.36
CA THR A 20 31.92 -21.81 41.51
C THR A 20 30.71 -20.96 41.14
N ILE A 21 30.12 -20.25 42.11
CA ILE A 21 28.99 -19.35 41.85
C ILE A 21 29.43 -18.24 40.91
N LEU A 22 30.56 -17.59 41.17
CA LEU A 22 31.08 -16.51 40.33
C LEU A 22 31.33 -16.97 38.89
N LEU A 23 32.03 -18.11 38.70
CA LEU A 23 32.30 -18.67 37.39
C LEU A 23 31.03 -19.13 36.68
N GLY A 24 30.09 -19.72 37.42
CA GLY A 24 28.81 -20.17 36.88
C GLY A 24 27.94 -19.01 36.41
N THR A 25 27.90 -17.92 37.19
CA THR A 25 27.22 -16.69 36.82
C THR A 25 27.87 -16.09 35.57
N LEU A 26 29.20 -15.93 35.56
CA LEU A 26 29.91 -15.34 34.43
C LEU A 26 29.78 -16.19 33.16
N PHE A 27 29.84 -17.51 33.28
CA PHE A 27 29.67 -18.44 32.17
C PHE A 27 28.26 -18.40 31.60
N SER A 28 27.24 -18.50 32.46
CA SER A 28 25.84 -18.57 32.02
C SER A 28 25.38 -17.23 31.45
N ALA A 29 25.72 -16.11 32.12
CA ALA A 29 25.41 -14.77 31.62
C ALA A 29 26.23 -14.42 30.37
N GLY A 30 27.52 -14.78 30.33
CA GLY A 30 28.40 -14.46 29.21
C GLY A 30 28.01 -15.16 27.91
N ILE A 31 27.64 -16.44 27.96
CA ILE A 31 27.16 -17.17 26.77
C ILE A 31 25.78 -16.67 26.34
N ALA A 32 24.87 -16.41 27.29
CA ALA A 32 23.56 -15.85 26.97
C ALA A 32 23.70 -14.48 26.28
N TRP A 33 24.62 -13.64 26.76
CA TRP A 33 24.95 -12.36 26.14
C TRP A 33 25.58 -12.51 24.75
N ALA A 34 26.49 -13.48 24.56
CA ALA A 34 27.12 -13.70 23.25
C ALA A 34 26.11 -14.18 22.19
N LEU A 35 25.16 -15.03 22.57
CA LEU A 35 24.09 -15.48 21.68
C LEU A 35 23.14 -14.33 21.34
N ASP A 36 22.82 -13.49 22.31
CA ASP A 36 22.01 -12.32 22.11
C ASP A 36 22.64 -11.31 21.14
N ALA A 37 23.94 -11.02 21.29
CA ALA A 37 24.66 -10.17 20.34
C ALA A 37 24.62 -10.74 18.92
N TYR A 38 24.78 -12.06 18.76
CA TYR A 38 24.74 -12.70 17.44
C TYR A 38 23.36 -12.61 16.76
N PHE A 39 22.27 -12.82 17.51
CA PHE A 39 20.92 -12.76 16.95
C PHE A 39 20.37 -11.35 16.85
N GLY A 40 20.73 -10.47 17.79
CA GLY A 40 20.33 -9.07 17.83
C GLY A 40 20.77 -8.33 16.57
N ASP A 41 22.04 -8.42 16.19
CA ASP A 41 22.58 -7.74 15.01
C ASP A 41 21.84 -8.15 13.72
N THR A 42 21.61 -9.46 13.52
CA THR A 42 20.87 -9.96 12.35
C THR A 42 19.41 -9.51 12.28
N LEU A 43 18.76 -9.30 13.43
CA LEU A 43 17.37 -8.85 13.50
C LEU A 43 17.25 -7.33 13.37
N THR A 44 18.20 -6.60 13.96
CA THR A 44 18.33 -5.14 13.83
C THR A 44 18.45 -4.74 12.36
N ASP A 45 19.28 -5.43 11.57
CA ASP A 45 19.47 -5.12 10.15
C ASP A 45 18.20 -5.33 9.31
N MET A 46 17.28 -6.18 9.75
CA MET A 46 16.04 -6.47 9.02
C MET A 46 14.84 -5.65 9.49
N ILE A 47 14.72 -5.37 10.80
CA ILE A 47 13.50 -4.84 11.43
C ILE A 47 13.78 -3.55 12.23
N GLY A 48 15.03 -3.06 12.25
CA GLY A 48 15.48 -1.90 13.02
C GLY A 48 15.56 -2.17 14.53
N GLU A 49 16.43 -1.46 15.26
CA GLU A 49 16.53 -1.64 16.72
C GLU A 49 15.23 -1.24 17.43
N TYR A 50 14.86 -2.00 18.45
CA TYR A 50 13.67 -1.76 19.26
C TYR A 50 13.71 -0.37 19.92
N GLY A 51 12.66 0.42 19.73
CA GLY A 51 12.55 1.78 20.30
C GLY A 51 13.44 2.84 19.64
N GLN A 52 14.19 2.50 18.59
CA GLN A 52 15.04 3.46 17.87
C GLN A 52 14.26 4.25 16.81
N TYR A 53 13.24 3.63 16.21
CA TYR A 53 12.50 4.17 15.07
C TYR A 53 11.02 4.26 15.41
N ASP A 54 10.34 5.25 14.82
CA ASP A 54 8.95 5.58 15.13
C ASP A 54 8.04 5.37 13.91
N ILE A 55 8.58 5.50 12.70
CA ILE A 55 7.81 5.39 11.46
C ILE A 55 8.66 4.75 10.35
N ILE A 56 8.00 3.93 9.53
CA ILE A 56 8.49 3.42 8.25
C ILE A 56 7.81 4.22 7.15
N LEU A 57 8.60 4.78 6.24
CA LEU A 57 8.11 5.50 5.07
C LEU A 57 8.30 4.61 3.84
N HIS A 58 7.20 4.32 3.15
CA HIS A 58 7.17 3.49 1.94
C HIS A 58 7.21 4.40 0.71
N ILE A 59 8.31 4.34 -0.02
CA ILE A 59 8.65 5.31 -1.08
C ILE A 59 8.85 4.57 -2.40
N GLN A 60 8.37 5.13 -3.50
CA GLN A 60 8.63 4.61 -4.85
C GLN A 60 10.14 4.59 -5.12
N GLU A 61 10.65 3.46 -5.63
CA GLU A 61 12.09 3.24 -5.81
C GLU A 61 12.74 4.30 -6.73
N GLU A 62 12.02 4.77 -7.74
CA GLU A 62 12.45 5.85 -8.64
C GLU A 62 12.68 7.22 -7.96
N SER A 63 12.00 7.47 -6.84
CA SER A 63 12.09 8.72 -6.08
C SER A 63 13.03 8.64 -4.87
N LYS A 64 13.68 7.48 -4.67
CA LYS A 64 14.47 7.16 -3.47
C LYS A 64 15.53 8.21 -3.12
N GLU A 65 16.34 8.66 -4.09
CA GLU A 65 17.42 9.62 -3.83
C GLU A 65 16.92 11.03 -3.50
N ALA A 66 15.77 11.42 -4.08
CA ALA A 66 15.14 12.70 -3.77
C ALA A 66 14.51 12.65 -2.38
N ALA A 67 13.82 11.55 -2.06
CA ALA A 67 13.24 11.33 -0.75
C ALA A 67 14.27 11.28 0.37
N PHE A 68 15.37 10.55 0.20
CA PHE A 68 16.42 10.45 1.23
C PHE A 68 16.98 11.83 1.61
N ARG A 69 17.27 12.68 0.61
CA ARG A 69 17.74 14.06 0.85
C ARG A 69 16.70 14.91 1.57
N GLU A 70 15.42 14.74 1.26
CA GLU A 70 14.36 15.47 1.94
C GLU A 70 14.15 14.98 3.38
N LEU A 71 14.27 13.69 3.64
CA LEU A 71 14.23 13.12 4.98
C LEU A 71 15.41 13.57 5.84
N GLU A 72 16.62 13.62 5.27
CA GLU A 72 17.80 14.17 5.94
C GLU A 72 17.59 15.66 6.27
N ARG A 73 17.07 16.44 5.33
CA ARG A 73 16.71 17.86 5.56
C ARG A 73 15.68 18.02 6.66
N LEU A 74 14.64 17.18 6.70
CA LEU A 74 13.61 17.19 7.74
C LEU A 74 14.20 16.83 9.11
N GLY A 75 15.06 15.81 9.16
CA GLY A 75 15.79 15.44 10.37
C GLY A 75 16.65 16.59 10.90
N ASP A 76 17.39 17.28 10.03
CA ASP A 76 18.27 18.37 10.47
C ASP A 76 17.51 19.64 10.90
N GLN A 77 16.40 19.97 10.24
CA GLN A 77 15.69 21.24 10.45
C GLN A 77 14.55 21.16 11.46
N GLN A 78 13.76 20.08 11.43
CA GLN A 78 12.54 19.94 12.23
C GLN A 78 12.74 19.03 13.44
N PHE A 79 13.57 17.99 13.31
CA PHE A 79 13.82 17.01 14.37
C PHE A 79 15.31 16.80 14.65
N PRO A 80 16.06 17.82 15.11
CA PRO A 80 17.51 17.72 15.28
C PRO A 80 17.92 16.48 16.11
N GLY A 81 18.77 15.64 15.53
CA GLY A 81 19.18 14.37 16.13
C GLY A 81 18.31 13.16 15.76
N ALA A 82 17.37 13.33 14.83
CA ALA A 82 16.61 12.22 14.25
C ALA A 82 17.54 11.19 13.61
N ARG A 83 17.11 9.93 13.66
CA ARG A 83 17.83 8.81 13.05
C ARG A 83 17.12 8.41 11.77
N LEU A 84 17.89 8.31 10.69
CA LEU A 84 17.42 7.86 9.39
C LEU A 84 18.22 6.64 8.96
N SER A 85 17.54 5.58 8.55
CA SER A 85 18.17 4.38 7.97
C SER A 85 17.33 3.83 6.84
N GLU A 86 17.98 3.34 5.79
CA GLU A 86 17.33 2.55 4.74
C GLU A 86 17.12 1.10 5.22
N THR A 87 16.03 0.47 4.79
CA THR A 87 15.77 -0.96 4.99
C THR A 87 15.43 -1.67 3.67
N ILE A 88 15.06 -2.95 3.73
CA ILE A 88 14.86 -3.83 2.59
C ILE A 88 13.85 -3.23 1.59
N THR A 89 14.27 -3.06 0.34
CA THR A 89 13.40 -2.71 -0.79
C THR A 89 12.59 -3.92 -1.22
N ILE A 90 11.28 -3.78 -1.33
CA ILE A 90 10.36 -4.86 -1.73
C ILE A 90 9.51 -4.38 -2.90
N ALA A 91 9.50 -5.14 -4.00
CA ALA A 91 8.58 -4.95 -5.12
C ALA A 91 8.52 -3.51 -5.67
N GLY A 92 9.67 -2.85 -5.85
CA GLY A 92 9.72 -1.48 -6.37
C GLY A 92 9.45 -0.39 -5.33
N GLN A 93 9.38 -0.73 -4.04
CA GLN A 93 9.23 0.22 -2.94
C GLN A 93 10.47 0.20 -2.04
N ALA A 94 11.14 1.35 -1.96
CA ALA A 94 12.20 1.62 -1.00
C ALA A 94 11.60 1.99 0.35
N ASN A 95 12.17 1.45 1.43
CA ASN A 95 11.65 1.64 2.78
C ASN A 95 12.69 2.38 3.62
N PHE A 96 12.25 3.41 4.34
CA PHE A 96 13.10 4.19 5.23
C PHE A 96 12.55 4.17 6.65
N PHE A 97 13.41 3.83 7.61
CA PHE A 97 13.15 4.00 9.02
C PHE A 97 13.49 5.44 9.44
N PHE A 98 12.55 6.11 10.08
CA PHE A 98 12.75 7.42 10.69
C PHE A 98 12.44 7.36 12.18
N GLY A 99 13.42 7.75 13.00
CA GLY A 99 13.36 7.71 14.45
C GLY A 99 13.49 9.08 15.05
N LEU A 100 12.59 9.43 15.95
CA LEU A 100 12.56 10.73 16.59
C LEU A 100 13.37 10.73 17.89
N PRO A 101 14.04 11.85 18.21
CA PRO A 101 14.60 12.03 19.54
C PRO A 101 13.50 12.03 20.60
N GLU A 102 13.81 11.56 21.81
CA GLU A 102 12.85 11.49 22.94
C GLU A 102 12.16 12.84 23.23
N GLU A 103 12.83 13.97 23.02
CA GLU A 103 12.28 15.31 23.21
C GLU A 103 11.09 15.61 22.27
N PHE A 104 11.05 14.97 21.09
CA PHE A 104 10.00 15.11 20.09
C PHE A 104 8.97 13.98 20.13
N ARG A 105 9.13 12.99 21.00
CA ARG A 105 8.14 11.90 21.23
C ARG A 105 7.01 12.37 22.13
N THR A 106 6.30 13.40 21.70
CA THR A 106 5.14 13.96 22.40
C THR A 106 3.85 13.57 21.68
N LYS A 107 2.73 13.57 22.41
CA LYS A 107 1.39 13.27 21.85
C LYS A 107 1.07 14.12 20.62
N GLU A 108 1.38 15.42 20.68
CA GLU A 108 1.10 16.37 19.61
C GLU A 108 1.90 16.06 18.34
N VAL A 109 3.20 15.74 18.48
CA VAL A 109 4.05 15.40 17.35
C VAL A 109 3.67 14.04 16.78
N MET A 110 3.41 13.04 17.63
CA MET A 110 3.07 11.67 17.19
C MET A 110 1.73 11.63 16.45
N ALA A 111 0.72 12.34 16.96
CA ALA A 111 -0.59 12.40 16.32
C ALA A 111 -0.55 13.08 14.94
N ASN A 112 0.41 14.00 14.72
CA ASN A 112 0.59 14.71 13.46
C ASN A 112 1.78 14.17 12.63
N LEU A 113 2.36 13.04 13.02
CA LEU A 113 3.62 12.55 12.47
C LEU A 113 3.60 12.41 10.94
N PRO A 114 2.55 11.84 10.31
CA PRO A 114 2.49 11.70 8.85
C PRO A 114 2.51 13.04 8.10
N SER A 115 1.93 14.09 8.69
CA SER A 115 1.83 15.41 8.07
C SER A 115 3.19 16.06 7.84
N TYR A 116 4.20 15.76 8.68
CA TYR A 116 5.56 16.27 8.50
C TYR A 116 6.26 15.67 7.27
N PHE A 117 5.82 14.49 6.83
CA PHE A 117 6.41 13.78 5.69
C PHE A 117 5.59 13.94 4.40
N ALA A 118 4.49 14.69 4.41
CA ALA A 118 3.62 14.87 3.25
C ALA A 118 4.33 15.47 2.02
N ALA A 119 5.43 16.21 2.23
CA ALA A 119 6.23 16.81 1.16
C ALA A 119 7.32 15.88 0.61
N VAL A 120 7.49 14.67 1.16
CA VAL A 120 8.53 13.73 0.75
C VAL A 120 8.21 13.17 -0.65
N PRO A 121 9.09 13.35 -1.65
CA PRO A 121 8.84 12.87 -3.00
C PRO A 121 8.65 11.35 -3.07
N GLY A 122 7.61 10.90 -3.77
CA GLY A 122 7.34 9.47 -3.99
C GLY A 122 6.85 8.71 -2.76
N LEU A 123 6.45 9.39 -1.68
CA LEU A 123 5.82 8.75 -0.53
C LEU A 123 4.45 8.16 -0.92
N ASN A 124 4.32 6.83 -0.80
CA ASN A 124 3.06 6.13 -1.06
C ASN A 124 2.22 5.95 0.20
N SER A 125 2.87 5.54 1.29
CA SER A 125 2.22 5.23 2.57
C SER A 125 3.25 5.22 3.70
N HIS A 126 2.78 5.10 4.94
CA HIS A 126 3.62 4.96 6.12
C HIS A 126 3.09 3.88 7.06
N THR A 127 3.99 3.39 7.93
CA THR A 127 3.65 2.47 9.02
C THR A 127 4.25 2.98 10.32
N ILE A 128 3.43 3.22 11.34
CA ILE A 128 3.89 3.58 12.69
C ILE A 128 4.45 2.34 13.39
N ILE A 129 5.67 2.45 13.94
CA ILE A 129 6.39 1.37 14.62
C ILE A 129 7.00 1.80 15.96
N SER A 130 6.50 2.89 16.55
CA SER A 130 6.98 3.40 17.83
C SER A 130 6.88 2.34 18.93
N ASP A 131 8.00 2.07 19.59
CA ASP A 131 8.08 1.15 20.71
C ASP A 131 8.45 1.88 22.03
N PRO A 132 8.07 1.34 23.19
CA PRO A 132 7.13 0.22 23.40
C PRO A 132 5.68 0.68 23.23
N SER A 133 4.87 -0.05 22.45
CA SER A 133 3.45 0.31 22.24
C SER A 133 2.50 -0.90 22.17
N ILE A 134 1.21 -0.61 22.37
CA ILE A 134 0.10 -1.53 22.10
C ILE A 134 -0.75 -0.93 20.97
N LEU A 135 -1.03 -1.73 19.94
CA LEU A 135 -1.86 -1.31 18.80
C LEU A 135 -3.30 -1.80 18.97
N ILE A 136 -4.24 -0.87 18.97
CA ILE A 136 -5.67 -1.13 18.91
C ILE A 136 -6.14 -0.80 17.50
N ARG A 137 -6.54 -1.82 16.74
CA ARG A 137 -6.98 -1.66 15.35
C ARG A 137 -8.45 -1.32 15.24
N GLY A 138 -8.79 -0.51 14.24
CA GLY A 138 -10.18 -0.22 13.86
C GLY A 138 -10.96 0.47 14.97
N VAL A 139 -10.33 1.42 15.68
CA VAL A 139 -10.99 2.20 16.72
C VAL A 139 -12.05 3.09 16.09
N HIS A 140 -13.30 2.92 16.52
CA HIS A 140 -14.40 3.73 16.01
C HIS A 140 -14.26 5.20 16.45
N GLY A 141 -14.35 6.14 15.50
CA GLY A 141 -14.07 7.56 15.75
C GLY A 141 -14.90 8.20 16.87
N SER A 142 -16.13 7.72 17.09
CA SER A 142 -17.05 8.25 18.12
C SER A 142 -16.66 7.96 19.57
N VAL A 143 -15.73 7.01 19.80
CA VAL A 143 -15.22 6.64 21.12
C VAL A 143 -13.71 6.82 21.24
N SER A 144 -13.05 7.25 20.18
CA SER A 144 -11.59 7.42 20.14
C SER A 144 -11.08 8.31 21.28
N ASP A 145 -11.67 9.50 21.46
CA ASP A 145 -11.21 10.45 22.50
C ASP A 145 -11.49 9.93 23.92
N GLU A 146 -12.63 9.26 24.11
CA GLU A 146 -13.03 8.72 25.42
C GLU A 146 -12.15 7.52 25.81
N LEU A 147 -11.86 6.63 24.86
CA LEU A 147 -10.92 5.52 25.03
C LEU A 147 -9.50 6.04 25.29
N ALA A 148 -9.06 7.05 24.54
CA ALA A 148 -7.76 7.68 24.74
C ALA A 148 -7.62 8.21 26.18
N GLN A 149 -8.64 8.93 26.68
CA GLN A 149 -8.63 9.44 28.05
C GLN A 149 -8.57 8.32 29.10
N LYS A 150 -9.44 7.30 28.98
CA LYS A 150 -9.48 6.19 29.94
C LYS A 150 -8.19 5.38 29.95
N ILE A 151 -7.58 5.14 28.78
CA ILE A 151 -6.34 4.38 28.66
C ILE A 151 -5.15 5.18 29.20
N GLU A 152 -5.11 6.50 28.99
CA GLU A 152 -4.06 7.37 29.54
C GLU A 152 -4.08 7.48 31.06
N GLU A 153 -5.20 7.16 31.72
CA GLU A 153 -5.30 7.10 33.18
C GLU A 153 -4.66 5.83 33.77
N LEU A 154 -4.37 4.81 32.94
CA LEU A 154 -3.74 3.57 33.39
C LEU A 154 -2.25 3.78 33.76
N PRO A 155 -1.78 3.19 34.88
CA PRO A 155 -0.39 3.35 35.30
C PRO A 155 0.57 2.66 34.32
N GLY A 156 1.54 3.40 33.79
CA GLY A 156 2.53 2.90 32.83
C GLY A 156 2.22 3.22 31.37
N VAL A 157 1.10 3.89 31.08
CA VAL A 157 0.81 4.48 29.77
C VAL A 157 1.39 5.90 29.74
N ARG A 158 2.15 6.21 28.68
CA ARG A 158 2.75 7.54 28.48
C ARG A 158 1.75 8.50 27.84
N PHE A 159 1.18 8.08 26.71
CA PHE A 159 0.07 8.75 26.02
C PHE A 159 -0.46 7.84 24.89
N THR A 160 -1.60 8.22 24.32
CA THR A 160 -2.22 7.57 23.16
C THR A 160 -2.30 8.54 21.99
N PHE A 161 -2.27 8.02 20.77
CA PHE A 161 -2.54 8.78 19.55
C PHE A 161 -3.16 7.88 18.50
N THR A 162 -3.80 8.48 17.49
CA THR A 162 -4.48 7.74 16.42
C THR A 162 -3.80 7.94 15.09
N ASP A 163 -3.69 6.85 14.32
CA ASP A 163 -3.21 6.85 12.93
C ASP A 163 -4.07 5.90 12.09
N MET A 164 -4.63 6.41 10.99
CA MET A 164 -5.47 5.65 10.03
C MET A 164 -6.57 4.78 10.69
N GLY A 165 -7.26 5.32 11.70
CA GLY A 165 -8.31 4.60 12.42
C GLY A 165 -7.81 3.52 13.40
N ASN A 166 -6.50 3.46 13.63
CA ASN A 166 -5.90 2.67 14.71
C ASN A 166 -5.49 3.61 15.85
N MET A 167 -5.52 3.11 17.08
CA MET A 167 -4.99 3.81 18.25
C MET A 167 -3.71 3.11 18.69
N ILE A 168 -2.65 3.90 18.83
CA ILE A 168 -1.35 3.46 19.33
C ILE A 168 -1.24 3.97 20.77
N VAL A 169 -1.03 3.03 21.69
CA VAL A 169 -0.84 3.29 23.11
C VAL A 169 0.64 3.18 23.42
N LEU A 170 1.33 4.29 23.67
CA LEU A 170 2.75 4.28 24.02
C LEU A 170 2.94 4.02 25.50
N LEU A 171 3.88 3.15 25.82
CA LEU A 171 4.16 2.69 27.17
C LEU A 171 5.41 3.34 27.75
N GLU A 172 5.50 3.36 29.08
CA GLU A 172 6.73 3.72 29.78
C GLU A 172 7.80 2.62 29.68
N ASP A 173 7.38 1.35 29.81
CA ASP A 173 8.27 0.19 29.82
C ASP A 173 7.62 -1.00 29.06
N PRO A 174 8.36 -1.71 28.19
CA PRO A 174 7.85 -2.91 27.51
C PRO A 174 7.33 -4.01 28.45
N ILE A 175 7.83 -4.11 29.68
CA ILE A 175 7.42 -5.14 30.65
C ILE A 175 5.94 -5.00 31.04
N LEU A 176 5.39 -3.77 30.96
CA LEU A 176 4.01 -3.46 31.35
C LEU A 176 2.98 -3.84 30.28
N ALA A 177 3.41 -4.10 29.04
CA ALA A 177 2.52 -4.31 27.89
C ALA A 177 1.45 -5.37 28.18
N LYS A 178 1.84 -6.54 28.69
CA LYS A 178 0.90 -7.65 28.93
C LYS A 178 -0.13 -7.36 30.02
N ALA A 179 0.27 -6.66 31.08
CA ALA A 179 -0.67 -6.27 32.13
C ALA A 179 -1.68 -5.24 31.59
N LEU A 180 -1.18 -4.24 30.87
CA LEU A 180 -2.00 -3.20 30.26
C LEU A 180 -2.88 -3.73 29.12
N GLU A 181 -2.48 -4.75 28.38
CA GLU A 181 -3.34 -5.40 27.38
C GLU A 181 -4.62 -5.98 28.00
N GLU A 182 -4.52 -6.61 29.18
CA GLU A 182 -5.69 -7.13 29.91
C GLU A 182 -6.59 -5.98 30.39
N ASP A 183 -6.00 -4.92 30.95
CA ASP A 183 -6.73 -3.73 31.41
C ASP A 183 -7.43 -3.00 30.25
N ILE A 184 -6.73 -2.78 29.12
CA ILE A 184 -7.28 -2.15 27.91
C ILE A 184 -8.39 -3.01 27.32
N LYS A 185 -8.26 -4.34 27.35
CA LYS A 185 -9.30 -5.25 26.86
C LYS A 185 -10.58 -5.17 27.68
N GLU A 186 -10.46 -4.96 29.00
CA GLU A 186 -11.61 -4.71 29.87
C GLU A 186 -12.29 -3.39 29.51
N ILE A 187 -11.52 -2.31 29.31
CA ILE A 187 -12.05 -1.00 28.88
C ILE A 187 -12.77 -1.12 27.53
N LEU A 188 -12.16 -1.77 26.53
CA LEU A 188 -12.79 -1.98 25.22
C LEU A 188 -14.06 -2.83 25.32
N GLY A 189 -14.13 -3.75 26.31
CA GLY A 189 -15.30 -4.58 26.57
C GLY A 189 -16.51 -3.82 27.12
N GLU A 190 -16.33 -2.60 27.62
CA GLU A 190 -17.43 -1.72 28.06
C GLU A 190 -18.24 -1.14 26.89
N TYR A 191 -17.67 -1.19 25.68
CA TYR A 191 -18.24 -0.61 24.48
C TYR A 191 -18.49 -1.66 23.41
N GLN A 192 -19.63 -1.57 22.75
CA GLN A 192 -19.99 -2.45 21.64
C GLN A 192 -20.73 -1.65 20.58
N LEU A 193 -20.43 -1.92 19.32
CA LEU A 193 -21.15 -1.33 18.20
C LEU A 193 -22.21 -2.30 17.69
N VAL A 194 -23.40 -1.78 17.46
CA VAL A 194 -24.52 -2.48 16.82
C VAL A 194 -24.82 -1.75 15.53
N GLU A 195 -24.62 -2.44 14.40
CA GLU A 195 -24.88 -1.90 13.07
C GLU A 195 -26.20 -2.45 12.53
N LEU A 196 -27.12 -1.56 12.22
CA LEU A 196 -28.35 -1.84 11.48
C LEU A 196 -28.07 -1.53 10.01
N ARG A 197 -28.11 -2.54 9.15
CA ARG A 197 -27.85 -2.40 7.71
C ARG A 197 -29.13 -2.58 6.92
N PHE A 198 -29.47 -1.55 6.14
CA PHE A 198 -30.64 -1.55 5.28
C PHE A 198 -30.28 -2.06 3.87
N PRO A 199 -31.23 -2.71 3.18
CA PRO A 199 -31.07 -3.00 1.76
C PRO A 199 -30.96 -1.72 0.94
N MET A 200 -30.30 -1.81 -0.20
CA MET A 200 -30.23 -0.75 -1.18
C MET A 200 -31.63 -0.33 -1.69
N GLY A 201 -31.82 0.97 -1.93
CA GLY A 201 -33.09 1.56 -2.38
C GLY A 201 -34.05 1.99 -1.26
N PHE A 202 -33.70 1.73 0.00
CA PHE A 202 -34.38 2.28 1.16
C PHE A 202 -33.62 3.53 1.62
N GLU A 203 -34.17 4.71 1.31
CA GLU A 203 -33.76 5.95 1.98
C GLU A 203 -34.37 5.97 3.37
N VAL A 204 -33.53 6.07 4.39
CA VAL A 204 -33.92 6.07 5.78
C VAL A 204 -33.38 7.35 6.42
N ASP A 205 -34.23 8.04 7.19
CA ASP A 205 -33.72 9.06 8.09
C ASP A 205 -32.94 8.36 9.21
N THR A 206 -31.63 8.24 9.01
CA THR A 206 -30.70 7.57 9.94
C THR A 206 -30.72 8.16 11.35
N ALA A 207 -31.08 9.44 11.49
CA ALA A 207 -31.24 10.07 12.79
C ALA A 207 -32.56 9.63 13.44
N GLN A 208 -33.68 9.75 12.73
CA GLN A 208 -35.00 9.39 13.26
C GLN A 208 -35.10 7.89 13.60
N VAL A 209 -34.67 7.02 12.68
CA VAL A 209 -34.72 5.56 12.88
C VAL A 209 -33.69 5.12 13.91
N GLY A 210 -32.55 5.80 14.00
CA GLY A 210 -31.58 5.58 15.08
C GLY A 210 -32.16 5.89 16.46
N GLU A 211 -32.88 7.01 16.62
CA GLU A 211 -33.54 7.38 17.88
C GLU A 211 -34.71 6.44 18.24
N GLU A 212 -35.44 5.94 17.24
CA GLU A 212 -36.45 4.90 17.45
C GLU A 212 -35.82 3.58 17.93
N ALA A 213 -34.75 3.13 17.26
CA ALA A 213 -34.02 1.93 17.66
C ALA A 213 -33.44 2.06 19.08
N ILE A 214 -32.88 3.22 19.44
CA ILE A 214 -32.39 3.49 20.80
C ILE A 214 -33.50 3.37 21.84
N ARG A 215 -34.65 4.01 21.61
CA ARG A 215 -35.81 3.93 22.54
C ARG A 215 -36.30 2.51 22.75
N LEU A 216 -36.29 1.68 21.70
CA LEU A 216 -36.67 0.27 21.79
C LEU A 216 -35.65 -0.54 22.61
N LEU A 217 -34.36 -0.32 22.36
CA LEU A 217 -33.28 -0.97 23.11
C LEU A 217 -33.29 -0.57 24.59
N GLU A 218 -33.58 0.69 24.92
CA GLU A 218 -33.71 1.14 26.32
C GLU A 218 -34.89 0.49 27.05
N GLN A 219 -35.99 0.21 26.36
CA GLN A 219 -37.19 -0.40 26.94
C GLN A 219 -37.02 -1.90 27.19
N GLU A 220 -36.52 -2.63 26.20
CA GLU A 220 -36.42 -4.10 26.24
C GLU A 220 -35.10 -4.59 26.88
N LEU A 221 -34.04 -3.79 26.81
CA LEU A 221 -32.70 -4.12 27.34
C LEU A 221 -32.18 -3.02 28.28
N PRO A 222 -32.81 -2.81 29.45
CA PRO A 222 -32.42 -1.78 30.41
C PRO A 222 -31.07 -2.09 31.09
N GLY A 223 -30.41 -1.04 31.58
CA GLY A 223 -29.14 -1.14 32.32
C GLY A 223 -27.88 -0.84 31.50
N ARG A 224 -28.05 -0.42 30.24
CA ARG A 224 -26.98 0.04 29.33
C ARG A 224 -27.35 1.41 28.79
N LYS A 225 -26.37 2.14 28.27
CA LYS A 225 -26.59 3.43 27.61
C LYS A 225 -26.39 3.25 26.10
N TYR A 226 -27.33 3.77 25.31
CA TYR A 226 -27.30 3.66 23.86
C TYR A 226 -27.12 5.05 23.25
N ARG A 227 -26.27 5.16 22.22
CA ARG A 227 -26.00 6.43 21.54
C ARG A 227 -25.90 6.22 20.04
N ASN A 228 -26.58 7.05 19.25
CA ASN A 228 -26.44 7.01 17.80
C ASN A 228 -25.07 7.60 17.42
N VAL A 229 -24.24 6.80 16.76
CA VAL A 229 -22.89 7.18 16.31
C VAL A 229 -22.74 7.04 14.80
N THR A 230 -23.86 6.99 14.08
CA THR A 230 -23.90 6.91 12.62
C THR A 230 -23.16 8.11 12.01
N ALA A 231 -22.14 7.84 11.21
CA ALA A 231 -21.43 8.87 10.47
C ALA A 231 -22.34 9.43 9.36
N ALA A 232 -22.69 10.73 9.46
CA ALA A 232 -23.45 11.42 8.42
C ALA A 232 -22.79 11.33 7.04
N GLN A 233 -21.46 11.30 7.01
CA GLN A 233 -20.65 11.26 5.80
C GLN A 233 -20.82 9.97 4.99
N TYR A 234 -21.15 8.83 5.63
CA TYR A 234 -21.34 7.58 4.90
C TYR A 234 -22.55 7.62 3.95
N GLY A 235 -23.65 8.26 4.36
CA GLY A 235 -24.82 8.45 3.50
C GLY A 235 -24.52 9.37 2.32
N GLU A 236 -23.76 10.44 2.57
CA GLU A 236 -23.31 11.37 1.52
C GLU A 236 -22.36 10.69 0.52
N ASP A 237 -21.40 9.91 1.00
CA ASP A 237 -20.45 9.16 0.17
C ASP A 237 -21.17 8.09 -0.67
N LEU A 238 -22.13 7.37 -0.08
CA LEU A 238 -22.97 6.40 -0.80
C LEU A 238 -23.77 7.10 -1.90
N ASN A 239 -24.40 8.24 -1.61
CA ASN A 239 -25.15 9.01 -2.58
C ASN A 239 -24.27 9.57 -3.71
N ALA A 240 -23.08 10.09 -3.37
CA ALA A 240 -22.10 10.56 -4.35
C ALA A 240 -21.60 9.40 -5.23
N PHE A 241 -21.35 8.24 -4.65
CA PHE A 241 -20.98 7.04 -5.39
C PHE A 241 -22.10 6.55 -6.31
N LEU A 242 -23.35 6.47 -5.84
CA LEU A 242 -24.50 6.09 -6.67
C LEU A 242 -24.74 7.09 -7.80
N LYS A 243 -24.62 8.38 -7.52
CA LYS A 243 -24.66 9.42 -8.56
C LYS A 243 -23.55 9.18 -9.58
N THR A 244 -22.33 8.91 -9.15
CA THR A 244 -21.21 8.62 -10.05
C THR A 244 -21.48 7.39 -10.91
N LEU A 245 -22.06 6.31 -10.34
CA LEU A 245 -22.47 5.13 -11.10
C LEU A 245 -23.55 5.44 -12.15
N VAL A 246 -24.55 6.27 -11.81
CA VAL A 246 -25.59 6.71 -12.74
C VAL A 246 -24.99 7.54 -13.88
N GLU A 247 -24.14 8.51 -13.57
CA GLU A 247 -23.45 9.33 -14.58
C GLU A 247 -22.56 8.48 -15.49
N MET A 248 -21.82 7.51 -14.92
CA MET A 248 -21.02 6.56 -15.68
C MET A 248 -21.88 5.66 -16.59
N ARG A 249 -23.03 5.20 -16.10
CA ARG A 249 -23.97 4.41 -16.90
C ARG A 249 -24.50 5.23 -18.08
N ASP A 250 -24.95 6.45 -17.82
CA ASP A 250 -25.55 7.32 -18.83
C ASP A 250 -24.50 7.75 -19.87
N PHE A 251 -23.26 7.99 -19.42
CA PHE A 251 -22.11 8.16 -20.31
C PHE A 251 -21.91 6.92 -21.19
N LEU A 252 -21.79 5.72 -20.62
CA LEU A 252 -21.60 4.49 -21.40
C LEU A 252 -22.76 4.21 -22.38
N LEU A 253 -24.01 4.51 -22.00
CA LEU A 253 -25.18 4.39 -22.86
C LEU A 253 -25.12 5.32 -24.08
N SER A 254 -24.52 6.51 -23.92
CA SER A 254 -24.35 7.46 -25.03
C SER A 254 -23.34 6.99 -26.09
N TYR A 255 -22.38 6.14 -25.70
CA TYR A 255 -21.40 5.51 -26.59
C TYR A 255 -21.80 4.13 -27.08
N ALA A 256 -22.79 3.48 -26.45
CA ALA A 256 -23.26 2.17 -26.85
C ALA A 256 -23.93 2.22 -28.23
N SER A 257 -23.70 1.19 -29.04
CA SER A 257 -24.42 1.03 -30.32
C SER A 257 -25.93 0.90 -30.07
N LYS A 258 -26.74 1.67 -30.81
CA LYS A 258 -28.20 1.67 -30.66
C LYS A 258 -28.79 0.54 -31.47
N VAL A 259 -29.49 -0.38 -30.81
CA VAL A 259 -30.13 -1.52 -31.47
C VAL A 259 -31.64 -1.30 -31.52
N ARG A 260 -32.20 -1.32 -32.73
CA ARG A 260 -33.64 -1.36 -32.98
C ARG A 260 -34.02 -2.67 -33.63
N ILE A 261 -35.07 -3.29 -33.13
CA ILE A 261 -35.58 -4.56 -33.61
C ILE A 261 -37.01 -4.33 -34.10
N THR A 262 -37.30 -4.67 -35.34
CA THR A 262 -38.66 -4.68 -35.90
C THR A 262 -39.12 -6.13 -36.01
N ALA A 263 -40.12 -6.50 -35.23
CA ALA A 263 -40.62 -7.87 -35.16
C ALA A 263 -41.43 -8.25 -36.40
N ASP A 264 -41.31 -9.50 -36.85
CA ASP A 264 -42.17 -10.04 -37.91
C ASP A 264 -43.63 -10.19 -37.43
N PRO A 265 -44.62 -10.17 -38.37
CA PRO A 265 -46.01 -10.42 -38.02
C PRO A 265 -46.15 -11.77 -37.30
N GLU A 266 -46.82 -11.79 -36.14
CA GLU A 266 -46.99 -12.94 -35.22
C GLU A 266 -45.83 -13.24 -34.26
N VAL A 267 -44.77 -12.41 -34.21
CA VAL A 267 -43.69 -12.52 -33.22
C VAL A 267 -43.91 -11.54 -32.06
N TYR A 268 -43.92 -12.07 -30.83
CA TYR A 268 -43.98 -11.26 -29.61
C TYR A 268 -42.59 -11.21 -28.94
N LEU A 269 -42.12 -9.99 -28.66
CA LEU A 269 -40.86 -9.69 -27.99
C LEU A 269 -41.10 -9.37 -26.51
N ILE A 270 -40.18 -9.78 -25.63
CA ILE A 270 -40.25 -9.57 -24.18
C ILE A 270 -38.93 -8.95 -23.70
N VAL A 271 -39.00 -8.01 -22.76
CA VAL A 271 -37.82 -7.43 -22.11
C VAL A 271 -37.00 -8.53 -21.41
N GLY A 272 -35.68 -8.52 -21.60
CA GLY A 272 -34.74 -9.53 -21.10
C GLY A 272 -34.57 -10.75 -22.01
N GLU A 273 -35.30 -10.83 -23.12
CA GLU A 273 -35.08 -11.85 -24.14
C GLU A 273 -33.76 -11.60 -24.90
N GLN A 274 -33.08 -12.66 -25.33
CA GLN A 274 -31.83 -12.57 -26.07
C GLN A 274 -32.01 -12.88 -27.56
N ILE A 275 -31.36 -12.08 -28.38
CA ILE A 275 -31.39 -12.10 -29.84
C ILE A 275 -29.95 -12.20 -30.33
N ALA A 276 -29.71 -12.97 -31.39
CA ALA A 276 -28.43 -13.00 -32.07
C ALA A 276 -28.52 -12.47 -33.50
N ILE A 277 -27.45 -11.80 -33.90
CA ILE A 277 -27.14 -11.43 -35.28
C ILE A 277 -25.75 -11.96 -35.65
N GLN A 278 -25.46 -12.06 -36.95
CA GLN A 278 -24.23 -12.69 -37.43
C GLN A 278 -22.99 -11.89 -36.98
N GLY A 279 -23.03 -10.56 -37.04
CA GLY A 279 -21.87 -9.73 -36.72
C GLY A 279 -20.67 -10.08 -37.61
N GLN A 280 -19.54 -10.43 -37.00
CA GLN A 280 -18.31 -10.90 -37.69
C GLN A 280 -18.18 -12.44 -37.72
N GLY A 281 -19.16 -13.15 -37.16
CA GLY A 281 -19.14 -14.60 -37.00
C GLY A 281 -19.75 -15.39 -38.16
N ALA A 282 -19.92 -16.69 -37.93
CA ALA A 282 -20.52 -17.60 -38.91
C ALA A 282 -22.01 -17.30 -39.09
N GLU A 283 -22.54 -17.59 -40.28
CA GLU A 283 -23.94 -17.37 -40.62
C GLU A 283 -24.87 -18.12 -39.65
N LEU A 284 -25.88 -17.42 -39.12
CA LEU A 284 -26.82 -17.96 -38.17
C LEU A 284 -27.87 -18.82 -38.87
N ALA A 285 -28.11 -20.02 -38.36
CA ALA A 285 -29.15 -20.93 -38.83
C ALA A 285 -29.96 -21.48 -37.65
N GLU A 286 -31.26 -21.70 -37.85
CA GLU A 286 -32.16 -22.28 -36.86
C GLU A 286 -31.68 -23.69 -36.46
N GLY A 287 -31.54 -23.93 -35.15
CA GLY A 287 -30.98 -25.15 -34.56
C GLY A 287 -29.44 -25.18 -34.47
N GLY A 288 -28.75 -24.12 -34.93
CA GLY A 288 -27.31 -23.95 -34.78
C GLY A 288 -26.89 -23.48 -33.37
N MET A 289 -25.58 -23.45 -33.11
CA MET A 289 -25.01 -22.87 -31.88
C MET A 289 -24.29 -21.55 -32.16
N LEU A 290 -24.30 -20.65 -31.18
CA LEU A 290 -23.56 -19.40 -31.23
C LEU A 290 -22.04 -19.60 -31.24
N THR A 291 -21.34 -18.85 -32.09
CA THR A 291 -19.87 -18.75 -32.13
C THR A 291 -19.38 -17.42 -31.51
N GLU A 292 -18.10 -17.32 -31.16
CA GLU A 292 -17.54 -16.12 -30.51
C GLU A 292 -17.66 -14.83 -31.32
N GLY A 293 -17.72 -14.90 -32.66
CA GLY A 293 -17.91 -13.73 -33.52
C GLY A 293 -19.36 -13.25 -33.68
N ASN A 294 -20.33 -13.97 -33.11
CA ASN A 294 -21.75 -13.61 -33.22
C ASN A 294 -22.10 -12.56 -32.16
N VAL A 295 -22.93 -11.60 -32.54
CA VAL A 295 -23.35 -10.52 -31.64
C VAL A 295 -24.66 -10.92 -30.98
N VAL A 296 -24.70 -10.85 -29.65
CA VAL A 296 -25.89 -11.13 -28.83
C VAL A 296 -26.40 -9.83 -28.24
N ILE A 297 -27.70 -9.60 -28.42
CA ILE A 297 -28.44 -8.42 -28.02
C ILE A 297 -29.48 -8.86 -26.97
N GLU A 298 -29.53 -8.15 -25.86
CA GLU A 298 -30.59 -8.29 -24.85
C GLU A 298 -31.64 -7.19 -25.05
N ILE A 299 -32.92 -7.56 -25.08
CA ILE A 299 -34.01 -6.59 -25.25
C ILE A 299 -34.18 -5.76 -23.98
N THR A 300 -34.08 -4.45 -24.09
CA THR A 300 -34.18 -3.51 -22.96
C THR A 300 -35.56 -2.85 -22.87
N ALA A 301 -36.22 -2.61 -24.00
CA ALA A 301 -37.57 -2.02 -24.05
C ALA A 301 -38.37 -2.57 -25.24
N VAL A 302 -39.70 -2.66 -25.09
CA VAL A 302 -40.61 -3.12 -26.14
C VAL A 302 -41.76 -2.13 -26.29
N ASN A 303 -41.94 -1.60 -27.49
CA ASN A 303 -42.97 -0.63 -27.87
C ASN A 303 -43.75 -1.16 -29.09
N GLY A 304 -44.77 -1.98 -28.84
CA GLY A 304 -45.59 -2.55 -29.91
C GLY A 304 -44.83 -3.59 -30.73
N ASP A 305 -44.62 -3.30 -32.02
CA ASP A 305 -43.86 -4.11 -32.98
C ASP A 305 -42.37 -3.74 -33.04
N GLN A 306 -41.97 -2.66 -32.37
CA GLN A 306 -40.58 -2.25 -32.25
C GLN A 306 -40.03 -2.56 -30.85
N ALA A 307 -38.77 -2.96 -30.78
CA ALA A 307 -38.04 -3.12 -29.53
C ALA A 307 -36.65 -2.48 -29.61
N GLU A 308 -36.16 -2.06 -28.46
CA GLU A 308 -34.80 -1.57 -28.27
C GLU A 308 -33.98 -2.64 -27.56
N GLY A 309 -32.69 -2.71 -27.90
CA GLY A 309 -31.79 -3.69 -27.31
C GLY A 309 -30.41 -3.12 -27.01
N MET A 310 -29.65 -3.89 -26.24
CA MET A 310 -28.25 -3.61 -25.91
C MET A 310 -27.39 -4.81 -26.25
N ILE A 311 -26.25 -4.58 -26.90
CA ILE A 311 -25.28 -5.63 -27.17
C ILE A 311 -24.63 -6.05 -25.85
N ILE A 312 -24.69 -7.34 -25.53
CA ILE A 312 -24.10 -7.92 -24.31
C ILE A 312 -22.91 -8.84 -24.61
N ARG A 313 -22.72 -9.21 -25.88
CA ARG A 313 -21.63 -10.07 -26.34
C ARG A 313 -21.36 -9.82 -27.83
N GLY A 314 -20.09 -9.88 -28.21
CA GLY A 314 -19.65 -9.68 -29.59
C GLY A 314 -19.56 -8.21 -29.97
N GLU A 315 -18.89 -7.94 -31.09
CA GLU A 315 -18.65 -6.59 -31.60
C GLU A 315 -19.18 -6.43 -33.01
N ILE A 316 -19.66 -5.22 -33.31
CA ILE A 316 -19.99 -4.84 -34.67
C ILE A 316 -18.72 -4.38 -35.38
N ALA A 317 -18.63 -4.70 -36.68
CA ALA A 317 -17.50 -4.27 -37.50
C ALA A 317 -17.33 -2.75 -37.43
N PRO A 318 -16.12 -2.23 -37.12
CA PRO A 318 -15.87 -0.81 -36.90
C PRO A 318 -15.93 0.05 -38.17
N ALA A 319 -16.31 -0.50 -39.33
CA ALA A 319 -16.31 0.19 -40.62
C ALA A 319 -17.73 0.43 -41.18
N MET A 320 -18.77 0.24 -40.38
CA MET A 320 -20.17 0.39 -40.81
C MET A 320 -20.92 1.35 -39.88
N GLU A 321 -21.59 2.34 -40.48
CA GLU A 321 -22.46 3.31 -39.79
C GLU A 321 -23.72 2.63 -39.24
N SER A 322 -24.35 1.79 -40.07
CA SER A 322 -25.49 0.96 -39.67
C SER A 322 -25.35 -0.46 -40.21
N LEU A 323 -25.87 -1.42 -39.44
CA LEU A 323 -25.94 -2.83 -39.80
C LEU A 323 -27.40 -3.27 -39.80
N HIS A 324 -27.88 -3.78 -40.94
CA HIS A 324 -29.23 -4.33 -41.06
C HIS A 324 -29.14 -5.84 -41.32
N GLN A 325 -29.63 -6.65 -40.38
CA GLN A 325 -29.59 -8.12 -40.48
C GLN A 325 -30.86 -8.75 -39.90
N GLY A 326 -31.14 -10.00 -40.30
CA GLY A 326 -32.18 -10.80 -39.67
C GLY A 326 -31.76 -11.22 -38.26
N GLY A 327 -32.61 -10.97 -37.27
CA GLY A 327 -32.41 -11.39 -35.88
C GLY A 327 -32.98 -12.77 -35.63
N TYR A 328 -32.28 -13.55 -34.80
CA TYR A 328 -32.72 -14.87 -34.37
C TYR A 328 -32.85 -14.91 -32.84
N ARG A 329 -33.91 -15.53 -32.33
CA ARG A 329 -34.07 -15.73 -30.89
C ARG A 329 -33.03 -16.72 -30.37
N VAL A 330 -32.51 -16.50 -29.16
CA VAL A 330 -31.50 -17.37 -28.53
C VAL A 330 -32.07 -17.99 -27.26
N PHE A 331 -31.90 -19.30 -27.10
CA PHE A 331 -32.20 -20.00 -25.85
C PHE A 331 -31.03 -19.93 -24.86
N SER A 332 -31.31 -20.14 -23.57
CA SER A 332 -30.32 -20.03 -22.49
C SER A 332 -29.12 -20.98 -22.62
N ASP A 333 -29.22 -22.03 -23.44
CA ASP A 333 -28.15 -22.98 -23.75
C ASP A 333 -27.30 -22.57 -24.96
N GLY A 334 -27.57 -21.40 -25.55
CA GLY A 334 -26.84 -20.86 -26.70
C GLY A 334 -27.31 -21.40 -28.06
N GLN A 335 -28.43 -22.12 -28.12
CA GLN A 335 -29.05 -22.55 -29.37
C GLN A 335 -29.80 -21.40 -30.05
N VAL A 336 -29.59 -21.29 -31.36
CA VAL A 336 -30.26 -20.33 -32.24
C VAL A 336 -31.63 -20.89 -32.61
N ALA A 337 -32.69 -20.14 -32.32
CA ALA A 337 -34.07 -20.49 -32.58
C ALA A 337 -34.58 -19.82 -33.87
N ARG A 338 -35.90 -19.77 -34.03
CA ARG A 338 -36.58 -19.15 -35.17
C ARG A 338 -36.18 -17.67 -35.37
N PRO A 339 -36.17 -17.19 -36.63
CA PRO A 339 -36.02 -15.77 -36.91
C PRO A 339 -37.17 -14.98 -36.28
N ILE A 340 -36.85 -13.76 -35.83
CA ILE A 340 -37.80 -12.90 -35.11
C ILE A 340 -38.10 -11.57 -35.81
N GLY A 341 -37.34 -11.21 -36.83
CA GLY A 341 -37.54 -9.99 -37.61
C GLY A 341 -36.22 -9.32 -38.00
N GLN A 342 -36.28 -8.04 -38.35
CA GLN A 342 -35.11 -7.25 -38.75
C GLN A 342 -34.51 -6.53 -37.55
N VAL A 343 -33.18 -6.58 -37.45
CA VAL A 343 -32.38 -5.87 -36.47
C VAL A 343 -31.55 -4.82 -37.20
N GLU A 344 -31.73 -3.57 -36.80
CA GLU A 344 -30.93 -2.43 -37.18
C GLU A 344 -30.02 -2.07 -36.01
N VAL A 345 -28.72 -1.97 -36.27
CA VAL A 345 -27.77 -1.48 -35.28
C VAL A 345 -27.03 -0.28 -35.82
N GLU A 346 -27.16 0.85 -35.13
CA GLU A 346 -26.44 2.09 -35.43
C GLU A 346 -25.18 2.17 -34.55
N ASN A 347 -24.01 2.29 -35.17
CA ASN A 347 -22.73 2.38 -34.47
C ASN A 347 -22.36 3.84 -34.20
N GLU A 348 -22.72 4.34 -33.01
CA GLU A 348 -22.45 5.74 -32.63
C GLU A 348 -20.95 6.04 -32.51
N ARG A 349 -20.13 5.04 -32.17
CA ARG A 349 -18.67 5.18 -32.11
C ARG A 349 -18.08 5.43 -33.49
N TYR A 350 -18.57 4.71 -34.50
CA TYR A 350 -18.16 4.95 -35.88
C TYR A 350 -18.56 6.35 -36.35
N ARG A 351 -19.79 6.80 -36.08
CA ARG A 351 -20.26 8.14 -36.47
C ARG A 351 -19.41 9.24 -35.83
N LEU A 352 -19.05 9.09 -34.56
CA LEU A 352 -18.20 10.03 -33.85
C LEU A 352 -16.77 10.01 -34.40
N ALA A 353 -16.17 8.83 -34.58
CA ALA A 353 -14.83 8.70 -35.14
C ALA A 353 -14.75 9.27 -36.56
N TYR A 354 -15.72 8.93 -37.41
CA TYR A 354 -15.83 9.47 -38.77
C TYR A 354 -15.97 10.99 -38.77
N ALA A 355 -16.84 11.55 -37.91
CA ALA A 355 -17.00 13.00 -37.81
C ALA A 355 -15.73 13.71 -37.34
N ILE A 356 -14.98 13.10 -36.41
CA ILE A 356 -13.69 13.61 -35.94
C ILE A 356 -12.65 13.58 -37.07
N ASP A 357 -12.50 12.44 -37.75
CA ASP A 357 -11.52 12.29 -38.83
C ASP A 357 -11.84 13.21 -40.03
N GLU A 358 -13.13 13.34 -40.36
CA GLU A 358 -13.59 14.28 -41.39
C GLU A 358 -13.32 15.73 -40.97
N SER A 359 -13.53 16.09 -39.70
CA SER A 359 -13.23 17.43 -39.18
C SER A 359 -11.73 17.72 -39.23
N LEU A 360 -10.88 16.76 -38.86
CA LEU A 360 -9.43 16.88 -38.97
C LEU A 360 -9.00 17.08 -40.42
N ARG A 361 -9.52 16.28 -41.35
CA ARG A 361 -9.25 16.44 -42.79
C ARG A 361 -9.65 17.83 -43.29
N LEU A 362 -10.84 18.31 -42.94
CA LEU A 362 -11.33 19.63 -43.36
C LEU A 362 -10.47 20.78 -42.79
N LEU A 363 -9.95 20.63 -41.56
CA LEU A 363 -9.05 21.61 -40.95
C LEU A 363 -7.67 21.62 -41.64
N GLU A 364 -7.11 20.45 -41.96
CA GLU A 364 -5.88 20.34 -42.76
C GLU A 364 -6.06 20.97 -44.16
N GLU A 365 -7.18 20.67 -44.83
CA GLU A 365 -7.51 21.28 -46.13
C GLU A 365 -7.66 22.80 -46.02
N LEU A 366 -8.29 23.31 -44.95
CA LEU A 366 -8.45 24.74 -44.72
C LEU A 366 -7.09 25.45 -44.54
N GLU A 367 -6.15 24.84 -43.81
CA GLU A 367 -4.80 25.39 -43.63
C GLU A 367 -4.08 25.52 -44.97
N VAL A 368 -4.10 24.45 -45.78
CA VAL A 368 -3.48 24.46 -47.13
C VAL A 368 -4.14 25.50 -48.04
N LEU A 369 -5.47 25.57 -48.05
CA LEU A 369 -6.22 26.54 -48.86
C LEU A 369 -5.93 27.98 -48.43
N SER A 370 -5.77 28.24 -47.14
CA SER A 370 -5.44 29.56 -46.60
C SER A 370 -4.08 30.06 -47.11
N VAL A 371 -3.06 29.18 -47.08
CA VAL A 371 -1.72 29.49 -47.62
C VAL A 371 -1.78 29.77 -49.12
N GLN A 372 -2.46 28.90 -49.87
CA GLN A 372 -2.61 29.05 -51.32
C GLN A 372 -3.38 30.33 -51.71
N ALA A 373 -4.38 30.71 -50.92
CA ALA A 373 -5.15 31.93 -51.13
C ALA A 373 -4.27 33.19 -50.92
N THR A 374 -3.41 33.21 -49.89
CA THR A 374 -2.45 34.31 -49.70
C THR A 374 -1.47 34.43 -50.85
N ASP A 375 -0.90 33.31 -51.31
CA ASP A 375 0.01 33.31 -52.46
C ASP A 375 -0.70 33.83 -53.72
N ALA A 376 -1.95 33.43 -53.95
CA ALA A 376 -2.75 33.92 -55.07
C ALA A 376 -3.02 35.44 -54.98
N VAL A 377 -3.34 35.96 -53.80
CA VAL A 377 -3.56 37.39 -53.56
C VAL A 377 -2.27 38.18 -53.77
N GLN A 378 -1.13 37.70 -53.27
CA GLN A 378 0.18 38.34 -53.48
C GLN A 378 0.57 38.37 -54.96
N ASN A 379 0.36 37.26 -55.67
CA ASN A 379 0.59 37.19 -57.11
C ASN A 379 -0.33 38.15 -57.88
N ALA A 380 -1.59 38.27 -57.49
CA ALA A 380 -2.54 39.20 -58.10
C ALA A 380 -2.13 40.67 -57.88
N ASP A 381 -1.69 41.05 -56.68
CA ASP A 381 -1.18 42.41 -56.41
C ASP A 381 0.10 42.68 -57.22
N ALA A 382 1.02 41.70 -57.35
CA ALA A 382 2.21 41.84 -58.19
C ALA A 382 1.87 42.07 -59.67
N VAL A 383 0.86 41.38 -60.20
CA VAL A 383 0.35 41.60 -61.57
C VAL A 383 -0.26 43.00 -61.70
N LEU A 384 -1.07 43.45 -60.74
CA LEU A 384 -1.65 44.80 -60.76
C LEU A 384 -0.56 45.90 -60.71
N ASN A 385 0.47 45.74 -59.89
CA ASN A 385 1.60 46.65 -59.82
C ASN A 385 2.36 46.72 -61.17
N THR A 386 2.62 45.57 -61.77
CA THR A 386 3.25 45.48 -63.11
C THR A 386 2.39 46.17 -64.18
N PHE A 387 1.06 46.00 -64.10
CA PHE A 387 0.13 46.65 -65.02
C PHE A 387 0.12 48.17 -64.85
N GLN A 388 0.16 48.65 -63.61
CA GLN A 388 0.25 50.07 -63.29
C GLN A 388 1.56 50.70 -63.79
N GLU A 389 2.69 50.00 -63.64
CA GLU A 389 3.98 50.43 -64.20
C GLU A 389 3.94 50.51 -65.73
N ALA A 390 3.31 49.53 -66.40
CA ALA A 390 3.12 49.56 -67.85
C ALA A 390 2.25 50.73 -68.31
N LEU A 391 1.17 51.05 -67.58
CA LEU A 391 0.32 52.21 -67.85
C LEU A 391 1.08 53.54 -67.70
N LEU A 392 1.89 53.68 -66.65
CA LEU A 392 2.75 54.86 -66.46
C LEU A 392 3.77 55.01 -67.59
N GLN A 393 4.37 53.90 -68.05
CA GLN A 393 5.28 53.91 -69.21
C GLN A 393 4.56 54.29 -70.50
N LEU A 394 3.31 53.87 -70.70
CA LEU A 394 2.48 54.28 -71.84
C LEU A 394 2.11 55.76 -71.78
N GLU A 395 1.82 56.31 -70.61
CA GLU A 395 1.57 57.75 -70.42
C GLU A 395 2.83 58.58 -70.73
N VAL A 396 4.00 58.12 -70.27
CA VAL A 396 5.29 58.72 -70.61
C VAL A 396 5.56 58.63 -72.13
N LEU A 397 5.25 57.50 -72.78
CA LEU A 397 5.32 57.35 -74.23
C LEU A 397 4.37 58.31 -74.95
N GLN A 398 3.13 58.50 -74.47
CA GLN A 398 2.18 59.45 -75.05
C GLN A 398 2.65 60.91 -74.86
N ALA A 399 3.21 61.25 -73.70
CA ALA A 399 3.79 62.57 -73.45
C ALA A 399 5.01 62.84 -74.36
N GLN A 400 5.89 61.85 -74.53
CA GLN A 400 7.02 61.92 -75.47
C GLN A 400 6.54 62.00 -76.91
N MET A 401 5.48 61.30 -77.31
CA MET A 401 4.85 61.43 -78.63
C MET A 401 4.26 62.82 -78.85
N ARG A 402 3.63 63.44 -77.85
CA ARG A 402 3.17 64.84 -77.92
C ARG A 402 4.34 65.82 -78.05
N GLN A 403 5.44 65.58 -77.34
CA GLN A 403 6.66 66.41 -77.40
C GLN A 403 7.40 66.23 -78.73
N LEU A 404 7.44 65.02 -79.30
CA LEU A 404 7.87 64.73 -80.67
C LEU A 404 7.00 65.47 -81.69
N ASN A 405 5.67 65.42 -81.54
CA ASN A 405 4.75 66.07 -82.47
C ASN A 405 4.84 67.62 -82.40
N GLN A 406 5.11 68.17 -81.21
CA GLN A 406 5.41 69.59 -81.02
C GLN A 406 6.78 69.98 -81.57
N GLY A 407 7.80 69.13 -81.41
CA GLY A 407 9.13 69.31 -82.03
C GLY A 407 9.08 69.27 -83.56
N ILE A 408 8.22 68.43 -84.13
CA ILE A 408 8.01 68.29 -85.59
C ILE A 408 7.19 69.46 -86.17
N SER A 409 6.36 70.13 -85.36
CA SER A 409 5.59 71.32 -85.78
C SER A 409 6.38 72.64 -85.66
N GLY A 410 7.58 72.62 -85.06
CA GLY A 410 8.52 73.74 -85.05
C GLY A 410 9.35 73.78 -86.33
N LYS A 411 9.01 74.69 -87.24
CA LYS A 411 9.84 75.04 -88.42
C LYS A 411 11.19 75.60 -87.97
N ASP A 412 12.26 74.80 -88.02
CA ASP A 412 13.51 75.12 -88.74
C ASP A 412 14.53 73.94 -88.70
N SER A 413 15.17 73.76 -89.84
CA SER A 413 16.18 72.77 -90.30
C SER A 413 17.16 72.13 -89.29
N THR A 414 17.41 70.81 -89.35
CA THR A 414 18.53 70.16 -90.11
C THR A 414 18.46 68.63 -89.97
N SER A 415 18.50 67.94 -91.09
CA SER A 415 18.48 66.48 -91.27
C SER A 415 19.77 65.78 -90.83
N SER A 416 19.67 64.75 -89.97
CA SER A 416 20.47 63.47 -89.97
C SER A 416 20.39 62.72 -88.63
N SER A 417 19.95 63.36 -87.55
CA SER A 417 19.71 62.72 -86.24
C SER A 417 18.31 62.09 -86.12
N GLU A 418 17.34 62.57 -86.90
CA GLU A 418 15.93 62.11 -86.87
C GLU A 418 15.75 60.71 -87.47
N GLN A 419 16.51 60.32 -88.50
CA GLN A 419 16.40 58.99 -89.10
C GLN A 419 17.02 57.88 -88.25
N LEU A 420 18.09 58.19 -87.49
CA LEU A 420 18.69 57.23 -86.56
C LEU A 420 17.78 56.96 -85.36
N LEU A 421 17.17 58.01 -84.81
CA LEU A 421 16.20 57.91 -83.72
C LEU A 421 14.92 57.20 -84.15
N VAL A 422 14.38 57.48 -85.34
CA VAL A 422 13.20 56.79 -85.88
C VAL A 422 13.49 55.31 -86.17
N SER A 423 14.69 54.95 -86.64
CA SER A 423 15.02 53.52 -86.87
C SER A 423 15.27 52.74 -85.58
N LEU A 424 15.81 53.38 -84.54
CA LEU A 424 15.99 52.76 -83.22
C LEU A 424 14.65 52.62 -82.49
N LEU A 425 13.75 53.59 -82.66
CA LEU A 425 12.41 53.58 -82.10
C LEU A 425 11.53 52.51 -82.76
N ILE A 426 11.56 52.40 -84.09
CA ILE A 426 10.75 51.40 -84.82
C ILE A 426 11.23 49.98 -84.54
N ASN A 427 12.54 49.72 -84.46
CA ASN A 427 13.03 48.38 -84.12
C ASN A 427 12.82 48.02 -82.64
N GLY A 428 12.93 48.97 -81.72
CA GLY A 428 12.65 48.74 -80.29
C GLY A 428 11.17 48.48 -80.00
N LEU A 429 10.26 49.25 -80.63
CA LEU A 429 8.81 49.07 -80.48
C LEU A 429 8.28 47.81 -81.17
N PHE A 430 8.83 47.41 -82.32
CA PHE A 430 8.37 46.19 -82.98
C PHE A 430 8.71 44.94 -82.16
N GLN A 431 9.85 44.94 -81.47
CA GLN A 431 10.26 43.83 -80.61
C GLN A 431 9.42 43.76 -79.33
N SER A 432 9.09 44.90 -78.71
CA SER A 432 8.25 44.93 -77.50
C SER A 432 6.77 44.64 -77.80
N LEU A 433 6.22 45.14 -78.90
CA LEU A 433 4.85 44.86 -79.33
C LEU A 433 4.68 43.42 -79.83
N ALA A 434 5.67 42.84 -80.50
CA ALA A 434 5.62 41.43 -80.89
C ALA A 434 5.63 40.49 -79.67
N GLN A 435 6.28 40.88 -78.57
CA GLN A 435 6.30 40.09 -77.34
C GLN A 435 5.00 40.26 -76.52
N ALA A 436 4.43 41.47 -76.50
CA ALA A 436 3.15 41.76 -75.84
C ALA A 436 1.95 41.13 -76.59
N ALA A 437 1.97 41.11 -77.92
CA ALA A 437 0.90 40.55 -78.75
C ALA A 437 0.87 39.00 -78.76
N VAL A 438 1.97 38.32 -78.42
CA VAL A 438 2.00 36.85 -78.31
C VAL A 438 1.31 36.35 -77.02
N GLN A 439 1.13 37.22 -76.02
CA GLN A 439 0.48 36.87 -74.75
C GLN A 439 -0.97 37.38 -74.60
N ALA A 440 -1.37 38.40 -75.36
CA ALA A 440 -2.72 38.96 -75.32
C ALA A 440 -3.53 38.52 -76.56
N GLY A 441 -4.48 37.62 -76.37
CA GLY A 441 -5.42 37.19 -77.41
C GLY A 441 -6.30 38.33 -77.95
N GLU A 442 -6.72 38.18 -79.20
CA GLU A 442 -7.27 39.20 -80.12
C GLU A 442 -8.59 39.92 -79.71
N ASP A 443 -9.21 39.64 -78.57
CA ASP A 443 -10.58 40.12 -78.24
C ASP A 443 -10.70 41.19 -77.14
N ASN A 444 -9.61 41.64 -76.50
CA ASN A 444 -9.71 42.38 -75.23
C ASN A 444 -9.25 43.85 -75.24
N LEU A 445 -9.21 44.54 -76.39
CA LEU A 445 -8.76 45.94 -76.41
C LEU A 445 -9.83 46.95 -75.91
N ASP A 446 -11.13 46.69 -76.13
CA ASP A 446 -12.23 47.56 -75.63
C ASP A 446 -12.47 47.42 -74.11
N SER A 447 -12.17 46.26 -73.52
CA SER A 447 -12.27 46.02 -72.08
C SER A 447 -11.13 46.65 -71.26
N LEU A 448 -10.02 47.02 -71.91
CA LEU A 448 -8.84 47.61 -71.28
C LEU A 448 -8.98 49.12 -71.02
N GLU A 449 -9.92 49.80 -71.69
CA GLU A 449 -10.14 51.25 -71.52
C GLU A 449 -10.95 51.60 -70.25
N ASN A 450 -11.64 50.62 -69.64
CA ASN A 450 -12.53 50.82 -68.48
C ASN A 450 -12.21 49.93 -67.26
N LEU A 451 -11.00 49.38 -67.16
CA LEU A 451 -10.58 48.58 -66.01
C LEU A 451 -10.24 49.48 -64.81
N ASP A 452 -11.10 49.50 -63.79
CA ASP A 452 -10.88 50.23 -62.53
C ASP A 452 -9.93 49.43 -61.61
N ILE A 453 -8.64 49.73 -61.74
CA ILE A 453 -7.58 49.13 -60.93
C ILE A 453 -7.74 49.46 -59.44
N ALA A 454 -8.31 50.62 -59.10
CA ALA A 454 -8.53 51.00 -57.70
C ALA A 454 -9.62 50.13 -57.06
N ALA A 455 -10.70 49.84 -57.79
CA ALA A 455 -11.75 48.93 -57.32
C ALA A 455 -11.23 47.48 -57.18
N MET A 456 -10.41 47.00 -58.12
CA MET A 456 -9.80 45.67 -58.01
C MET A 456 -8.83 45.57 -56.83
N ARG A 457 -8.05 46.61 -56.57
CA ARG A 457 -7.15 46.66 -55.41
C ARG A 457 -7.93 46.64 -54.09
N ALA A 458 -8.99 47.44 -53.99
CA ALA A 458 -9.86 47.42 -52.81
C ALA A 458 -10.49 46.03 -52.58
N SER A 459 -10.86 45.33 -53.66
CA SER A 459 -11.37 43.95 -53.56
C SER A 459 -10.28 42.95 -53.15
N LEU A 460 -9.06 43.09 -53.65
CA LEU A 460 -7.93 42.23 -53.25
C LEU A 460 -7.51 42.50 -51.81
N ASP A 461 -7.51 43.75 -51.36
CA ASP A 461 -7.25 44.12 -49.97
C ASP A 461 -8.30 43.49 -49.05
N GLN A 462 -9.58 43.56 -49.42
CA GLN A 462 -10.66 42.92 -48.65
C GLN A 462 -10.52 41.39 -48.59
N ILE A 463 -10.13 40.74 -49.70
CA ILE A 463 -9.86 39.29 -49.72
C ILE A 463 -8.62 38.96 -48.89
N SER A 464 -7.57 39.78 -48.97
CA SER A 464 -6.35 39.66 -48.17
C SER A 464 -6.65 39.73 -46.68
N ASP A 465 -7.45 40.72 -46.26
CA ASP A 465 -7.88 40.89 -44.88
C ASP A 465 -8.70 39.68 -44.41
N GLN A 466 -9.59 39.16 -45.26
CA GLN A 466 -10.41 37.99 -44.92
C GLN A 466 -9.58 36.70 -44.83
N VAL A 467 -8.57 36.51 -45.66
CA VAL A 467 -7.63 35.38 -45.59
C VAL A 467 -6.71 35.52 -44.37
N ALA A 468 -6.23 36.72 -44.06
CA ALA A 468 -5.42 36.99 -42.87
C ALA A 468 -6.18 36.66 -41.57
N ASN A 469 -7.46 37.02 -41.49
CA ASN A 469 -8.31 36.65 -40.35
C ASN A 469 -8.47 35.13 -40.17
N VAL A 470 -8.35 34.33 -41.24
CA VAL A 470 -8.38 32.85 -41.18
C VAL A 470 -7.02 32.29 -40.78
N GLN A 471 -5.91 32.93 -41.15
CA GLN A 471 -4.55 32.57 -40.70
C GLN A 471 -4.28 32.90 -39.23
N ASP A 472 -4.97 33.90 -38.69
CA ASP A 472 -4.91 34.23 -37.26
C ASP A 472 -5.55 33.14 -36.38
N ILE A 473 -6.32 32.21 -36.95
CA ILE A 473 -6.84 31.04 -36.26
C ILE A 473 -5.73 29.99 -36.18
N ASP A 474 -5.36 29.60 -34.95
CA ASP A 474 -4.41 28.51 -34.71
C ASP A 474 -5.06 27.14 -34.99
N VAL A 475 -5.15 26.80 -36.28
CA VAL A 475 -5.72 25.54 -36.76
C VAL A 475 -4.94 24.35 -36.19
N GLN A 476 -3.62 24.49 -35.98
CA GLN A 476 -2.78 23.44 -35.40
C GLN A 476 -3.13 23.16 -33.93
N ALA A 477 -3.38 24.19 -33.13
CA ALA A 477 -3.87 23.99 -31.76
C ALA A 477 -5.25 23.29 -31.74
N ILE A 478 -6.14 23.62 -32.68
CA ILE A 478 -7.46 22.97 -32.79
C ILE A 478 -7.30 21.50 -33.20
N ILE A 479 -6.45 21.20 -34.18
CA ILE A 479 -6.11 19.83 -34.61
C ILE A 479 -5.61 19.03 -33.41
N ASN A 480 -4.58 19.52 -32.70
CA ASN A 480 -4.02 18.84 -31.53
C ASN A 480 -5.08 18.59 -30.44
N GLN A 481 -6.00 19.54 -30.22
CA GLN A 481 -7.07 19.38 -29.23
C GLN A 481 -8.09 18.31 -29.66
N ILE A 482 -8.46 18.27 -30.94
CA ILE A 482 -9.38 17.26 -31.49
C ILE A 482 -8.71 15.87 -31.51
N GLU A 483 -7.41 15.80 -31.82
CA GLU A 483 -6.63 14.55 -31.72
C GLU A 483 -6.54 14.05 -30.29
N TYR A 484 -6.31 14.93 -29.31
CA TYR A 484 -6.35 14.57 -27.90
C TYR A 484 -7.72 14.03 -27.49
N VAL A 485 -8.82 14.63 -27.97
CA VAL A 485 -10.17 14.08 -27.76
C VAL A 485 -10.29 12.69 -28.38
N ARG A 486 -9.84 12.49 -29.62
CA ARG A 486 -9.83 11.17 -30.30
C ARG A 486 -9.07 10.12 -29.51
N GLU A 487 -7.90 10.47 -28.98
CA GLU A 487 -7.02 9.56 -28.21
C GLU A 487 -7.55 9.27 -26.80
N THR A 488 -8.33 10.19 -26.22
CA THR A 488 -8.93 10.03 -24.89
C THR A 488 -10.33 9.44 -24.91
N LEU A 489 -10.93 9.25 -26.09
CA LEU A 489 -12.19 8.52 -26.21
C LEU A 489 -12.03 7.09 -25.64
N PRO A 490 -13.02 6.58 -24.90
CA PRO A 490 -12.94 5.24 -24.34
C PRO A 490 -12.78 4.19 -25.45
N MET A 491 -11.64 3.48 -25.48
CA MET A 491 -11.43 2.29 -26.33
C MET A 491 -12.18 1.07 -25.75
N LEU A 492 -13.48 1.18 -25.55
CA LEU A 492 -14.33 0.09 -25.06
C LEU A 492 -15.09 -0.54 -26.22
N GLY A 493 -15.05 -1.86 -26.35
CA GLY A 493 -15.86 -2.64 -27.29
C GLY A 493 -17.35 -2.59 -26.98
N ASP A 494 -18.24 -2.96 -27.92
CA ASP A 494 -19.69 -3.01 -27.66
C ASP A 494 -20.00 -3.96 -26.49
N GLU A 495 -19.31 -5.09 -26.44
CA GLU A 495 -19.43 -6.07 -25.37
C GLU A 495 -18.97 -5.52 -24.02
N ASP A 496 -17.85 -4.80 -23.97
CA ASP A 496 -17.33 -4.22 -22.73
C ASP A 496 -18.28 -3.15 -22.17
N ILE A 497 -18.83 -2.32 -23.05
CA ILE A 497 -19.84 -1.30 -22.70
C ILE A 497 -21.09 -2.00 -22.15
N GLY A 498 -21.63 -3.01 -22.84
CA GLY A 498 -22.81 -3.75 -22.41
C GLY A 498 -22.61 -4.47 -21.07
N ARG A 499 -21.46 -5.14 -20.88
CA ARG A 499 -21.10 -5.80 -19.61
C ARG A 499 -20.96 -4.79 -18.47
N SER A 500 -20.33 -3.65 -18.74
CA SER A 500 -20.14 -2.59 -17.75
C SER A 500 -21.47 -1.98 -17.31
N ILE A 501 -22.36 -1.66 -18.26
CA ILE A 501 -23.71 -1.17 -17.97
C ILE A 501 -24.49 -2.20 -17.15
N ARG A 502 -24.39 -3.50 -17.48
CA ARG A 502 -25.05 -4.57 -16.72
C ARG A 502 -24.52 -4.67 -15.30
N LEU A 503 -23.20 -4.58 -15.11
CA LEU A 503 -22.58 -4.54 -13.78
C LEU A 503 -23.06 -3.31 -13.00
N ILE A 504 -23.05 -2.12 -13.61
CA ILE A 504 -23.52 -0.89 -12.97
C ILE A 504 -25.01 -1.01 -12.59
N ASN A 505 -25.86 -1.50 -13.48
CA ASN A 505 -27.27 -1.74 -13.17
C ASN A 505 -27.45 -2.77 -12.05
N THR A 506 -26.59 -3.78 -11.97
CA THR A 506 -26.58 -4.76 -10.87
C THR A 506 -26.20 -4.12 -9.54
N TYR A 507 -25.21 -3.21 -9.55
CA TYR A 507 -24.80 -2.44 -8.38
C TYR A 507 -25.89 -1.45 -7.94
N ILE A 508 -26.50 -0.71 -8.88
CA ILE A 508 -27.62 0.21 -8.61
C ILE A 508 -28.83 -0.54 -8.08
N ALA A 509 -29.13 -1.72 -8.63
CA ALA A 509 -30.24 -2.58 -8.18
C ALA A 509 -29.96 -3.29 -6.84
N GLY A 510 -28.81 -3.04 -6.20
CA GLY A 510 -28.58 -3.42 -4.81
C GLY A 510 -28.12 -4.85 -4.57
N GLN A 511 -27.61 -5.56 -5.58
CA GLN A 511 -27.21 -6.96 -5.43
C GLN A 511 -25.84 -7.16 -4.74
N VAL A 512 -25.05 -6.09 -4.56
CA VAL A 512 -23.64 -6.23 -4.13
C VAL A 512 -23.14 -5.14 -3.16
N ILE A 513 -23.86 -4.03 -2.98
CA ILE A 513 -23.44 -2.90 -2.11
C ILE A 513 -24.43 -2.77 -0.96
N PRO A 514 -23.97 -2.68 0.31
CA PRO A 514 -24.85 -2.40 1.43
C PRO A 514 -25.47 -1.00 1.29
N GLY A 515 -26.77 -0.87 1.56
CA GLY A 515 -27.46 0.42 1.55
C GLY A 515 -27.07 1.29 2.74
N GLU A 516 -27.99 2.13 3.20
CA GLU A 516 -27.76 2.92 4.40
C GLU A 516 -27.49 2.02 5.61
N ARG A 517 -26.66 2.52 6.53
CA ARG A 517 -26.38 1.86 7.80
C ARG A 517 -26.56 2.83 8.95
N ILE A 518 -27.13 2.34 10.05
CA ILE A 518 -27.24 3.04 11.32
C ILE A 518 -26.33 2.33 12.31
N GLN A 519 -25.50 3.08 13.01
CA GLN A 519 -24.55 2.57 13.99
C GLN A 519 -24.95 3.07 15.37
N ILE A 520 -25.28 2.13 16.26
CA ILE A 520 -25.66 2.39 17.64
C ILE A 520 -24.53 1.91 18.55
N MET A 521 -23.99 2.81 19.34
CA MET A 521 -23.04 2.50 20.39
C MET A 521 -23.78 2.03 21.63
N VAL A 522 -23.31 0.93 22.20
CA VAL A 522 -23.74 0.38 23.50
C VAL A 522 -22.62 0.63 24.48
N GLU A 523 -22.91 1.37 25.54
CA GLU A 523 -21.98 1.73 26.62
C GLU A 523 -22.39 1.00 27.91
N ASN A 524 -21.39 0.67 28.74
CA ASN A 524 -21.53 -0.03 30.03
C ASN A 524 -22.06 -1.47 29.90
N GLY A 525 -21.56 -2.20 28.91
CA GLY A 525 -21.77 -3.65 28.80
C GLY A 525 -22.11 -4.10 27.39
N GLN A 526 -22.39 -5.40 27.25
CA GLN A 526 -22.65 -6.02 25.95
C GLN A 526 -24.09 -6.49 25.79
N VAL A 527 -24.57 -6.49 24.55
CA VAL A 527 -25.85 -7.00 24.08
C VAL A 527 -25.66 -8.19 23.16
N ASP A 528 -26.58 -9.15 23.26
CA ASP A 528 -26.62 -10.33 22.40
C ASP A 528 -27.25 -9.98 21.04
N GLU A 529 -26.58 -10.35 19.96
CA GLU A 529 -26.99 -10.04 18.59
C GLU A 529 -28.40 -10.57 18.28
N GLY A 530 -28.72 -11.80 18.70
CA GLY A 530 -30.03 -12.41 18.43
C GLY A 530 -31.19 -11.74 19.19
N GLN A 531 -30.93 -11.25 20.41
CA GLN A 531 -31.92 -10.48 21.17
C GLN A 531 -32.19 -9.12 20.54
N VAL A 532 -31.14 -8.40 20.17
CA VAL A 532 -31.22 -7.11 19.47
C VAL A 532 -31.95 -7.27 18.14
N GLU A 533 -31.62 -8.32 17.39
CA GLU A 533 -32.28 -8.66 16.13
C GLU A 533 -33.78 -8.90 16.31
N THR A 534 -34.16 -9.67 17.32
CA THR A 534 -35.57 -9.95 17.61
C THR A 534 -36.36 -8.69 17.96
N VAL A 535 -35.78 -7.80 18.77
CA VAL A 535 -36.41 -6.55 19.22
C VAL A 535 -36.59 -5.57 18.05
N LEU A 536 -35.53 -5.36 17.28
CA LEU A 536 -35.52 -4.37 16.20
C LEU A 536 -36.31 -4.86 14.98
N ARG A 537 -36.26 -6.14 14.61
CA ARG A 537 -37.05 -6.69 13.48
C ARG A 537 -38.55 -6.66 13.74
N ARG A 538 -38.99 -6.94 14.98
CA ARG A 538 -40.42 -6.92 15.32
C ARG A 538 -41.01 -5.51 15.28
N SER A 539 -40.21 -4.50 15.61
CA SER A 539 -40.69 -3.13 15.83
C SER A 539 -40.49 -2.21 14.62
N LEU A 540 -39.45 -2.42 13.80
CA LEU A 540 -39.14 -1.58 12.63
C LEU A 540 -39.79 -2.05 11.32
N ASP A 541 -40.57 -3.14 11.34
CA ASP A 541 -41.34 -3.71 10.21
C ASP A 541 -40.57 -3.86 8.88
N ASN A 542 -39.25 -4.06 8.95
CA ASN A 542 -38.40 -4.25 7.76
C ASN A 542 -37.79 -5.67 7.77
N PRO A 543 -38.33 -6.63 6.99
CA PRO A 543 -37.90 -8.03 7.01
C PRO A 543 -36.49 -8.25 6.44
N TYR A 544 -35.90 -7.24 5.80
CA TYR A 544 -34.57 -7.30 5.18
C TYR A 544 -33.50 -6.53 5.97
N LEU A 545 -33.82 -6.07 7.19
CA LEU A 545 -32.87 -5.46 8.11
C LEU A 545 -31.88 -6.51 8.62
N ASN A 546 -30.59 -6.28 8.37
CA ASN A 546 -29.52 -7.09 8.92
C ASN A 546 -28.86 -6.35 10.07
N ILE A 547 -28.66 -7.05 11.19
CA ILE A 547 -28.03 -6.49 12.38
C ILE A 547 -26.71 -7.21 12.55
N TYR A 548 -25.66 -6.43 12.82
CA TYR A 548 -24.34 -6.94 13.12
C TYR A 548 -23.87 -6.34 14.44
N SER A 549 -23.10 -7.11 15.20
CA SER A 549 -22.40 -6.55 16.34
C SER A 549 -20.89 -6.69 16.22
N THR A 550 -20.19 -5.60 16.51
CA THR A 550 -18.74 -5.52 16.42
C THR A 550 -18.15 -4.86 17.66
N SER A 551 -16.90 -5.21 17.99
CA SER A 551 -16.13 -4.50 19.01
C SER A 551 -15.71 -3.13 18.48
N VAL A 552 -15.59 -2.15 19.38
CA VAL A 552 -15.18 -0.78 19.00
C VAL A 552 -13.71 -0.65 18.62
N GLY A 553 -12.91 -1.69 18.87
CA GLY A 553 -11.51 -1.82 18.51
C GLY A 553 -11.00 -3.20 18.91
N VAL A 554 -9.93 -3.66 18.25
CA VAL A 554 -9.32 -4.97 18.55
C VAL A 554 -7.84 -4.77 18.84
N ILE A 555 -7.40 -5.20 20.03
CA ILE A 555 -5.99 -5.25 20.38
C ILE A 555 -5.32 -6.29 19.48
N ASN A 556 -4.32 -5.86 18.73
CA ASN A 556 -3.49 -6.76 17.93
C ASN A 556 -2.06 -6.71 18.48
N PRO A 557 -1.49 -7.84 18.95
CA PRO A 557 -0.11 -7.85 19.38
C PRO A 557 0.78 -7.41 18.22
N ASP A 558 1.63 -6.42 18.47
CA ASP A 558 2.58 -5.99 17.46
C ASP A 558 3.62 -7.11 17.25
N ALA A 559 3.69 -7.62 16.01
CA ALA A 559 4.57 -8.72 15.67
C ALA A 559 6.04 -8.37 15.95
N ARG A 560 6.42 -7.10 15.85
CA ARG A 560 7.78 -6.63 16.12
C ARG A 560 8.06 -6.68 17.63
N SER A 561 7.21 -6.07 18.45
CA SER A 561 7.36 -6.13 19.91
C SER A 561 7.34 -7.57 20.46
N GLU A 562 6.51 -8.46 19.91
CA GLU A 562 6.50 -9.89 20.27
C GLU A 562 7.80 -10.61 19.89
N ILE A 563 8.40 -10.33 18.73
CA ILE A 563 9.70 -10.91 18.35
C ILE A 563 10.80 -10.48 19.33
N PHE A 564 10.89 -9.18 19.65
CA PHE A 564 11.90 -8.68 20.60
C PHE A 564 11.69 -9.22 22.02
N ARG A 565 10.43 -9.38 22.42
CA ARG A 565 10.06 -10.03 23.68
C ARG A 565 10.52 -11.48 23.70
N LEU A 566 10.25 -12.25 22.64
CA LEU A 566 10.68 -13.64 22.52
C LEU A 566 12.21 -13.77 22.59
N LEU A 567 12.97 -12.86 21.95
CA LEU A 567 14.44 -12.86 22.04
C LEU A 567 14.93 -12.66 23.47
N THR A 568 14.35 -11.69 24.19
CA THR A 568 14.69 -11.41 25.59
C THR A 568 14.35 -12.62 26.48
N GLU A 569 13.20 -13.25 26.25
CA GLU A 569 12.77 -14.45 26.98
C GLU A 569 13.70 -15.64 26.68
N VAL A 570 14.08 -15.85 25.42
CA VAL A 570 15.03 -16.90 25.00
C VAL A 570 16.38 -16.72 25.69
N ARG A 571 16.89 -15.49 25.81
CA ARG A 571 18.14 -15.20 26.53
C ARG A 571 18.08 -15.65 27.98
N ALA A 572 17.00 -15.30 28.69
CA ALA A 572 16.79 -15.67 30.08
C ALA A 572 16.67 -17.19 30.26
N ILE A 573 16.00 -17.87 29.32
CA ILE A 573 15.88 -19.34 29.29
C ILE A 573 17.24 -20.01 29.10
N ILE A 574 18.04 -19.53 28.13
CA ILE A 574 19.37 -20.09 27.84
C ILE A 574 20.30 -19.93 29.04
N ALA A 575 20.30 -18.76 29.69
CA ALA A 575 21.04 -18.53 30.92
C ALA A 575 20.64 -19.54 32.01
N GLY A 576 19.34 -19.81 32.17
CA GLY A 576 18.83 -20.78 33.13
C GLY A 576 19.25 -22.22 32.81
N LEU A 577 19.18 -22.63 31.54
CA LEU A 577 19.58 -23.97 31.10
C LEU A 577 21.10 -24.18 31.29
N LEU A 578 21.91 -23.18 30.96
CA LEU A 578 23.35 -23.18 31.20
C LEU A 578 23.68 -23.23 32.69
N ALA A 579 22.95 -22.51 33.54
CA ALA A 579 23.13 -22.57 34.99
C ALA A 579 22.89 -23.99 35.54
N ILE A 580 21.87 -24.70 35.04
CA ILE A 580 21.57 -26.09 35.40
C ILE A 580 22.71 -27.02 34.95
N VAL A 581 23.12 -26.91 33.68
CA VAL A 581 24.19 -27.75 33.10
C VAL A 581 25.52 -27.49 33.81
N PHE A 582 25.89 -26.23 34.03
CA PHE A 582 27.08 -25.82 34.74
C PHE A 582 27.08 -26.36 36.18
N THR A 583 25.97 -26.22 36.90
CA THR A 583 25.85 -26.74 38.28
C THR A 583 26.00 -28.26 38.31
N GLY A 584 25.39 -28.98 37.37
CA GLY A 584 25.57 -30.44 37.25
C GLY A 584 27.04 -30.83 36.99
N ALA A 585 27.67 -30.15 36.04
CA ALA A 585 29.06 -30.41 35.65
C ALA A 585 30.03 -30.13 36.81
N ILE A 586 29.90 -29.00 37.51
CA ILE A 586 30.83 -28.63 38.58
C ILE A 586 30.64 -29.47 39.84
N LEU A 587 29.40 -29.90 40.12
CA LEU A 587 29.15 -30.85 41.19
C LEU A 587 29.78 -32.20 40.87
N MET A 588 29.69 -32.65 39.62
CA MET A 588 30.24 -33.93 39.17
C MET A 588 31.78 -33.93 39.13
N LEU A 589 32.42 -32.83 38.73
CA LEU A 589 33.87 -32.72 38.63
C LEU A 589 34.54 -32.46 39.99
N ASP A 590 34.08 -31.46 40.74
CA ASP A 590 34.78 -31.00 41.95
C ASP A 590 34.15 -31.53 43.24
N HIS A 591 32.81 -31.53 43.34
CA HIS A 591 32.15 -31.84 44.62
C HIS A 591 31.94 -33.35 44.83
N ALA A 592 31.95 -34.14 43.76
CA ALA A 592 31.91 -35.59 43.83
C ALA A 592 33.07 -36.19 44.64
N VAL A 593 34.27 -35.60 44.54
CA VAL A 593 35.46 -36.00 45.31
C VAL A 593 35.23 -35.84 46.81
N VAL A 594 34.67 -34.69 47.20
CA VAL A 594 34.33 -34.38 48.59
C VAL A 594 33.27 -35.35 49.10
N PHE A 595 32.21 -35.59 48.32
CA PHE A 595 31.15 -36.54 48.71
C PHE A 595 31.67 -37.98 48.83
N SER A 596 32.52 -38.43 47.91
CA SER A 596 33.13 -39.77 47.93
C SER A 596 33.99 -39.97 49.19
N THR A 597 34.79 -38.95 49.54
CA THR A 597 35.63 -38.98 50.75
C THR A 597 34.80 -38.92 52.04
N LEU A 598 33.75 -38.10 52.09
CA LEU A 598 32.84 -38.03 53.23
C LEU A 598 32.09 -39.35 53.45
N LYS A 599 31.70 -40.04 52.37
CA LYS A 599 31.12 -41.39 52.46
C LYS A 599 32.13 -42.41 52.98
N TYR A 600 33.37 -42.36 52.49
CA TYR A 600 34.45 -43.23 52.97
C TYR A 600 34.73 -43.05 54.48
N LEU A 601 34.96 -41.81 54.92
CA LEU A 601 35.21 -41.49 56.33
C LEU A 601 34.05 -41.89 57.24
N ARG A 602 32.80 -41.80 56.75
CA ARG A 602 31.64 -42.27 57.51
C ARG A 602 31.55 -43.79 57.61
N ARG A 603 31.94 -44.53 56.56
CA ARG A 603 32.03 -46.00 56.61
C ARG A 603 33.12 -46.46 57.58
N ALA A 604 34.22 -45.70 57.69
CA ALA A 604 35.33 -45.97 58.61
C ALA A 604 35.00 -45.65 60.08
N GLY A 605 34.12 -44.68 60.35
CA GLY A 605 33.64 -44.37 61.70
C GLY A 605 32.52 -45.31 62.18
N ARG A 606 32.47 -45.65 63.48
CA ARG A 606 31.41 -46.45 64.13
C ARG A 606 30.03 -45.74 64.17
N ALA A 607 29.50 -45.29 63.04
CA ALA A 607 28.20 -44.64 62.97
C ALA A 607 27.06 -45.69 62.92
N LYS A 608 26.03 -45.52 63.78
CA LYS A 608 24.81 -46.35 63.76
C LYS A 608 24.20 -46.35 62.35
N ARG A 609 23.94 -47.55 61.79
CA ARG A 609 23.24 -47.72 60.51
C ARG A 609 21.84 -47.10 60.65
N LEU A 610 21.62 -45.95 60.00
CA LEU A 610 20.30 -45.33 59.93
C LEU A 610 19.41 -46.20 59.04
N ARG A 611 18.21 -46.55 59.54
CA ARG A 611 17.29 -47.55 58.96
C ARG A 611 16.71 -47.12 57.59
N TRP A 612 16.86 -45.84 57.22
CA TRP A 612 16.39 -45.24 55.98
C TRP A 612 17.60 -44.73 55.18
N GLN A 613 17.95 -45.45 54.11
CA GLN A 613 19.14 -45.18 53.28
C GLN A 613 19.07 -43.84 52.52
N VAL A 614 17.86 -43.28 52.39
CA VAL A 614 17.55 -42.02 51.70
C VAL A 614 17.86 -40.79 52.56
N LEU A 615 17.74 -40.90 53.90
CA LEU A 615 18.09 -39.86 54.89
C LEU A 615 19.59 -39.86 55.22
N ASN A 616 20.42 -40.24 54.25
CA ASN A 616 21.86 -40.20 54.43
C ASN A 616 22.29 -38.73 54.50
N PRO A 617 22.89 -38.25 55.61
CA PRO A 617 23.27 -36.85 55.75
C PRO A 617 24.26 -36.36 54.68
N VAL A 618 25.00 -37.25 54.00
CA VAL A 618 25.83 -36.86 52.84
C VAL A 618 24.96 -36.59 51.59
N LEU A 619 23.88 -37.32 51.41
CA LEU A 619 22.92 -37.08 50.32
C LEU A 619 22.11 -35.80 50.57
N LEU A 620 21.70 -35.56 51.81
CA LEU A 620 21.02 -34.31 52.21
C LEU A 620 21.96 -33.10 52.06
N PHE A 621 23.22 -33.23 52.45
CA PHE A 621 24.23 -32.19 52.26
C PHE A 621 24.50 -31.92 50.78
N GLY A 622 24.59 -32.96 49.95
CA GLY A 622 24.73 -32.83 48.50
C GLY A 622 23.54 -32.14 47.84
N GLY A 623 22.31 -32.49 48.26
CA GLY A 623 21.10 -31.81 47.80
C GLY A 623 21.05 -30.34 48.22
N LEU A 624 21.29 -30.03 49.50
CA LEU A 624 21.32 -28.64 49.98
C LEU A 624 22.35 -27.81 49.22
N LEU A 625 23.54 -28.36 49.01
CA LEU A 625 24.61 -27.65 48.31
C LEU A 625 24.30 -27.44 46.83
N GLY A 626 23.72 -28.43 46.15
CA GLY A 626 23.25 -28.27 44.78
C GLY A 626 22.12 -27.24 44.65
N ALA A 627 21.21 -27.20 45.63
CA ALA A 627 20.16 -26.20 45.69
C ALA A 627 20.73 -24.78 45.87
N VAL A 628 21.70 -24.61 46.77
CA VAL A 628 22.37 -23.31 47.01
C VAL A 628 23.11 -22.84 45.75
N ILE A 629 23.98 -23.69 45.18
CA ILE A 629 24.77 -23.30 43.99
C ILE A 629 23.85 -22.94 42.82
N LEU A 630 22.87 -23.80 42.49
CA LEU A 630 21.99 -23.54 41.35
C LEU A 630 21.18 -22.25 41.56
N THR A 631 20.58 -22.08 42.73
CA THR A 631 19.74 -20.91 43.01
C THR A 631 20.56 -19.62 43.00
N SER A 632 21.79 -19.66 43.53
CA SER A 632 22.70 -18.51 43.50
C SER A 632 23.14 -18.16 42.08
N VAL A 633 23.55 -19.15 41.27
CA VAL A 633 23.94 -18.91 39.87
C VAL A 633 22.74 -18.39 39.07
N TYR A 634 21.58 -19.05 39.17
CA TYR A 634 20.35 -18.70 38.47
C TYR A 634 19.90 -17.26 38.74
N ARG A 635 19.89 -16.84 40.02
CA ARG A 635 19.48 -15.49 40.39
C ARG A 635 20.50 -14.44 39.96
N LEU A 636 21.79 -14.74 40.10
CA LEU A 636 22.86 -13.79 39.75
C LEU A 636 23.07 -13.66 38.23
N SER A 637 22.71 -14.68 37.44
CA SER A 637 22.80 -14.65 35.99
C SER A 637 21.60 -13.98 35.31
N GLY A 638 20.59 -13.54 36.08
CA GLY A 638 19.34 -13.00 35.52
C GLY A 638 18.53 -14.04 34.74
N ALA A 639 18.62 -15.32 35.13
CA ALA A 639 17.90 -16.37 34.45
C ALA A 639 16.41 -16.39 34.85
N GLU A 640 15.54 -16.53 33.86
CA GLU A 640 14.10 -16.70 34.03
C GLU A 640 13.62 -17.75 33.02
N ILE A 641 13.21 -18.92 33.54
CA ILE A 641 12.60 -19.96 32.72
C ILE A 641 11.07 -19.89 32.93
N PRO A 642 10.28 -19.71 31.87
CA PRO A 642 8.82 -19.69 31.97
C PRO A 642 8.29 -20.95 32.67
N TYR A 643 7.24 -20.78 33.46
CA TYR A 643 6.58 -21.84 34.25
C TYR A 643 7.44 -22.47 35.37
N LEU A 644 8.71 -22.07 35.55
CA LEU A 644 9.54 -22.52 36.67
C LEU A 644 9.65 -21.42 37.74
N SER A 645 8.90 -21.60 38.82
CA SER A 645 9.08 -20.77 40.02
C SER A 645 10.48 -20.93 40.63
N LEU A 646 10.91 -19.94 41.41
CA LEU A 646 12.16 -20.02 42.16
C LEU A 646 12.20 -21.27 43.07
N GLY A 647 11.06 -21.70 43.61
CA GLY A 647 10.94 -22.95 44.37
C GLY A 647 11.24 -24.20 43.53
N SER A 648 10.80 -24.23 42.28
CA SER A 648 11.09 -25.32 41.33
C SER A 648 12.59 -25.42 41.06
N ILE A 649 13.29 -24.29 40.92
CA ILE A 649 14.75 -24.24 40.72
C ILE A 649 15.50 -24.79 41.94
N VAL A 650 15.08 -24.42 43.16
CA VAL A 650 15.64 -24.98 44.40
C VAL A 650 15.49 -26.50 44.42
N LEU A 651 14.32 -27.03 44.04
CA LEU A 651 14.07 -28.47 43.97
C LEU A 651 14.93 -29.16 42.91
N ILE A 652 15.07 -28.58 41.72
CA ILE A 652 15.92 -29.10 40.64
C ILE A 652 17.38 -29.15 41.09
N GLY A 653 17.91 -28.07 41.67
CA GLY A 653 19.27 -28.01 42.18
C GLY A 653 19.49 -29.03 43.30
N GLY A 654 18.49 -29.19 44.18
CA GLY A 654 18.45 -30.21 45.21
C GLY A 654 18.52 -31.63 44.65
N LEU A 655 17.75 -31.92 43.61
CA LEU A 655 17.73 -33.22 42.94
C LEU A 655 19.06 -33.50 42.25
N VAL A 656 19.60 -32.55 41.49
CA VAL A 656 20.89 -32.67 40.81
C VAL A 656 22.00 -32.94 41.85
N GLY A 657 22.06 -32.16 42.92
CA GLY A 657 23.02 -32.37 44.00
C GLY A 657 22.87 -33.71 44.72
N TRP A 658 21.63 -34.17 44.92
CA TRP A 658 21.33 -35.48 45.51
C TRP A 658 21.78 -36.64 44.60
N VAL A 659 21.53 -36.55 43.29
CA VAL A 659 21.95 -37.55 42.30
C VAL A 659 23.47 -37.63 42.22
N VAL A 660 24.15 -36.48 42.13
CA VAL A 660 25.61 -36.44 42.12
C VAL A 660 26.19 -37.02 43.41
N ALA A 661 25.65 -36.64 44.56
CA ALA A 661 26.07 -37.20 45.84
C ALA A 661 25.80 -38.71 45.92
N ARG A 662 24.73 -39.23 45.33
CA ARG A 662 24.45 -40.68 45.25
C ARG A 662 25.51 -41.42 44.43
N PHE A 663 25.86 -40.89 43.26
CA PHE A 663 26.81 -41.50 42.33
C PHE A 663 28.27 -41.04 42.48
N ALA A 664 28.58 -40.25 43.50
CA ALA A 664 29.92 -39.70 43.75
C ALA A 664 31.06 -40.75 43.70
N GLU A 665 30.85 -41.97 44.21
CA GLU A 665 31.84 -43.06 44.19
C GLU A 665 32.12 -43.59 42.77
N ARG A 666 31.17 -43.42 41.83
CA ARG A 666 31.36 -43.77 40.41
C ARG A 666 32.04 -42.64 39.64
N PHE A 667 31.70 -41.39 39.96
CA PHE A 667 32.24 -40.22 39.26
C PHE A 667 33.68 -39.91 39.65
N SER A 668 34.01 -39.98 40.94
CA SER A 668 35.38 -39.87 41.45
C SER A 668 35.63 -40.85 42.59
N PRO A 669 36.09 -42.08 42.29
CA PRO A 669 36.45 -43.04 43.31
C PRO A 669 37.69 -42.54 44.09
N VAL A 670 37.70 -42.74 45.40
CA VAL A 670 38.84 -42.42 46.26
C VAL A 670 39.71 -43.67 46.41
N ASN A 671 41.04 -43.54 46.23
CA ASN A 671 41.96 -44.66 46.44
C ASN A 671 42.09 -44.95 47.94
N ILE A 672 41.40 -45.99 48.38
CA ILE A 672 41.32 -46.37 49.80
C ILE A 672 42.72 -46.66 50.37
N LYS A 673 43.62 -47.29 49.59
CA LYS A 673 44.95 -47.66 50.05
C LYS A 673 45.79 -46.43 50.41
N GLU A 674 45.76 -45.41 49.55
CA GLU A 674 46.50 -44.16 49.75
C GLU A 674 45.95 -43.35 50.92
N VAL A 675 44.62 -43.28 51.04
CA VAL A 675 43.97 -42.60 52.17
C VAL A 675 44.29 -43.29 53.49
N THR A 676 44.27 -44.63 53.55
CA THR A 676 44.67 -45.38 54.76
C THR A 676 46.15 -45.21 55.09
N ALA A 677 47.03 -45.15 54.07
CA ALA A 677 48.44 -44.92 54.27
C ALA A 677 48.71 -43.52 54.85
N GLY A 678 48.02 -42.49 54.33
CA GLY A 678 48.09 -41.13 54.87
C GLY A 678 47.62 -41.03 56.33
N GLN A 679 46.54 -41.75 56.68
CA GLN A 679 46.06 -41.83 58.07
C GLN A 679 47.07 -42.53 58.99
N ALA A 680 47.71 -43.61 58.52
CA ALA A 680 48.73 -44.34 59.27
C ALA A 680 50.01 -43.51 59.50
N LEU A 681 50.32 -42.58 58.58
CA LEU A 681 51.40 -41.60 58.69
C LEU A 681 51.08 -40.42 59.63
N GLY A 682 49.89 -40.40 60.25
CA GLY A 682 49.46 -39.35 61.17
C GLY A 682 49.06 -38.04 60.50
N LEU A 683 48.84 -38.03 59.18
CA LEU A 683 48.37 -36.84 58.47
C LEU A 683 46.95 -36.49 58.91
N SER A 684 46.70 -35.19 59.11
CA SER A 684 45.35 -34.67 59.38
C SER A 684 44.42 -34.90 58.18
N ASN A 685 43.11 -34.94 58.42
CA ASN A 685 42.14 -35.17 57.34
C ASN A 685 42.22 -34.10 56.23
N VAL A 686 42.67 -32.88 56.57
CA VAL A 686 42.89 -31.78 55.62
C VAL A 686 44.13 -32.04 54.76
N GLN A 687 45.23 -32.48 55.37
CA GLN A 687 46.44 -32.84 54.62
C GLN A 687 46.18 -34.03 53.68
N ILE A 688 45.43 -35.03 54.12
CA ILE A 688 45.04 -36.16 53.26
C ILE A 688 44.20 -35.67 52.08
N MET A 689 43.26 -34.75 52.30
CA MET A 689 42.48 -34.19 51.22
C MET A 689 43.36 -33.40 50.23
N ARG A 690 44.29 -32.58 50.73
CA ARG A 690 45.13 -31.70 49.91
C ARG A 690 46.24 -32.41 49.14
N GLU A 691 46.87 -33.40 49.77
CA GLU A 691 48.09 -34.06 49.27
C GLU A 691 47.79 -35.38 48.55
N ILE A 692 46.69 -36.06 48.90
CA ILE A 692 46.41 -37.42 48.42
C ILE A 692 45.14 -37.47 47.58
N VAL A 693 44.02 -36.96 48.09
CA VAL A 693 42.71 -37.14 47.44
C VAL A 693 42.45 -36.17 46.29
N ILE A 694 42.70 -34.87 46.48
CA ILE A 694 42.51 -33.86 45.42
C ILE A 694 43.45 -34.10 44.23
N PRO A 695 44.76 -34.40 44.42
CA PRO A 695 45.68 -34.60 43.29
C PRO A 695 45.41 -35.88 42.48
N SER A 696 44.90 -36.94 43.14
CA SER A 696 44.53 -38.21 42.50
C SER A 696 43.14 -38.18 41.85
N SER A 697 42.37 -37.10 42.06
CA SER A 697 41.04 -36.91 41.48
C SER A 697 41.10 -36.26 40.08
N ARG A 698 39.94 -36.14 39.42
CA ARG A 698 39.84 -35.51 38.10
C ARG A 698 40.27 -34.03 38.17
N PRO A 699 40.90 -33.48 37.12
CA PRO A 699 41.27 -32.07 37.09
C PRO A 699 39.99 -31.20 37.17
N GLY A 700 39.91 -30.37 38.22
CA GLY A 700 38.81 -29.45 38.49
C GLY A 700 39.28 -28.20 39.27
N LEU A 701 38.36 -27.29 39.59
CA LEU A 701 38.66 -26.05 40.32
C LEU A 701 39.31 -26.31 41.67
N MET A 702 38.92 -27.40 42.34
CA MET A 702 39.48 -27.77 43.64
C MET A 702 40.97 -28.15 43.53
N ASN A 703 41.41 -28.75 42.42
CA ASN A 703 42.82 -29.05 42.17
C ASN A 703 43.61 -27.76 41.90
N LEU A 704 43.08 -26.87 41.05
CA LEU A 704 43.74 -25.60 40.69
C LEU A 704 43.97 -24.69 41.92
N LEU A 705 42.95 -24.52 42.76
CA LEU A 705 43.01 -23.68 43.96
C LEU A 705 43.96 -24.24 45.02
N ASN A 706 44.18 -25.55 45.02
CA ASN A 706 44.93 -26.24 46.06
C ASN A 706 46.39 -26.55 45.68
N ARG A 707 46.78 -26.40 44.40
CA ARG A 707 48.18 -26.52 43.92
C ARG A 707 49.18 -25.67 44.69
N TRP A 708 48.76 -24.50 45.17
CA TRP A 708 49.61 -23.54 45.87
C TRP A 708 49.77 -23.83 47.37
N LYS A 709 48.95 -24.76 47.90
CA LYS A 709 48.89 -25.11 49.33
C LYS A 709 49.45 -26.51 49.62
N GLN A 710 49.98 -27.19 48.60
CA GLN A 710 50.64 -28.49 48.71
C GLN A 710 52.04 -28.33 49.33
N GLN A 711 52.31 -29.09 50.37
CA GLN A 711 53.57 -29.14 51.10
C GLN A 711 54.49 -30.23 50.53
N PHE A 712 53.94 -31.32 49.99
CA PHE A 712 54.70 -32.37 49.33
C PHE A 712 54.65 -32.16 47.81
N ARG A 713 55.62 -31.40 47.28
CA ARG A 713 55.85 -31.36 45.82
C ARG A 713 56.52 -32.67 45.41
N GLY A 714 55.80 -33.48 44.62
CA GLY A 714 56.39 -34.54 43.80
C GLY A 714 57.06 -33.95 42.57
#